data_AF-A0A8H6HBR6-F1
#
_entry.id   AF-A0A8H6HBR6-F1
#
_cell.length_a   1.000
_cell.length_b   1.000
_cell.length_c   1.000
_cell.angle_alpha   90.00
_cell.angle_beta   90.00
_cell.angle_gamma   90.00
#
_symmetry.space_group_name_H-M   'P 1'
#
loop_
_entity.id
_entity.type
_entity.pdbx_description
1 polymer ?
#
loop_
_entity_poly.entity_id
_entity_poly.type
_entity_poly.pdbx_seq_one_letter_code
_entity_poly.pdbx_strand_id
1 'polypeptide(L)'
;MPPGIKMPPGFKFKLPPNNQFPLDMRRGCGVNEESIRRARKPNNLPALITLTGELTPENFVLDVVDAVLLHVHPIPFKRPKKGEDYPLLTGTHQISAWCTRVALYTLTYRCPSHHFEGMIAKILPKLDMIMDWLLYLTYYPNPVDTSKLGGFQFNDPIKPCFSIVHMACNASLEIRKQMFSTPKIVDFTLRAWTLQNKGVPYVLLTGPNARCPVSTLFSFIMAGEGRFRVYDVLLCRTKEPDGKALRSLAIENLVKRADEARRMELRGGEVEQMYNERPALHSGMQPPKFVDPGIASAFLETVLSIAASFFMDENLSRLIMKSDFFQIFTEALETWVLSKSKRGPADRQARLLAFRTASRAQDMVEEYGAIDRRLSIAVHRKMLSSGLIPVMIEGMQTIRREDKETTLALSQMMDRTKRLVEGYPKVAPEVDNVLKRHRGARYRDHHFLSGTGWEASWIYLCRSVETGCGVEDGIWDTTACDNLGCPTRHVSPPTPIGKVCAGCHTMSYCGAECQKADWKAQHREECRKAREAYDKRKVSGNLHYTQTLRRRHLEFACRSAAYTYSISGTNHKSVLRIDLYERRSVPIEEYLKVHGLSDQVEGDPSELTWDQLQDRRIQRLVKYYAEHGEKENLALAEMQFRCGDHTVFTLVLIQNPFGNGEPWVETEFWLYQCITRILG
;
A
#
# COMPACT_ATOMS: atom_id res chain seq x y z
N MET A 1 6.95 14.63 16.67
CA MET A 1 6.00 14.28 15.59
C MET A 1 6.67 14.56 14.26
N PRO A 2 6.54 13.70 13.24
CA PRO A 2 6.92 14.08 11.88
C PRO A 2 6.06 15.28 11.45
N PRO A 3 6.65 16.38 10.93
CA PRO A 3 5.88 17.49 10.39
C PRO A 3 5.15 17.02 9.12
N GLY A 4 3.81 16.97 9.13
CA GLY A 4 3.05 16.63 7.92
C GLY A 4 1.66 16.06 8.11
N ILE A 5 1.33 15.46 9.27
CA ILE A 5 -0.04 14.98 9.53
C ILE A 5 -0.89 16.15 10.00
N LYS A 6 -1.35 16.99 9.05
CA LYS A 6 -2.48 17.88 9.32
C LYS A 6 -3.72 16.99 9.45
N MET A 7 -4.41 17.07 10.60
CA MET A 7 -5.80 16.59 10.67
C MET A 7 -6.55 17.19 9.48
N PRO A 8 -7.31 16.41 8.70
CA PRO A 8 -8.02 16.94 7.53
C PRO A 8 -8.79 18.21 7.95
N PRO A 9 -8.50 19.37 7.34
CA PRO A 9 -9.14 20.62 7.72
C PRO A 9 -10.66 20.47 7.56
N GLY A 10 -11.41 20.64 8.65
CA GLY A 10 -12.87 20.47 8.67
C GLY A 10 -13.42 19.41 9.63
N PHE A 11 -12.60 18.78 10.47
CA PHE A 11 -13.06 17.81 11.48
C PHE A 11 -13.86 18.48 12.61
N LYS A 12 -15.12 18.85 12.34
CA LYS A 12 -16.12 19.16 13.36
C LYS A 12 -17.03 17.94 13.49
N PHE A 13 -17.02 17.28 14.64
CA PHE A 13 -17.94 16.20 14.92
C PHE A 13 -19.36 16.80 15.02
N LYS A 14 -20.14 16.73 13.94
CA LYS A 14 -21.57 17.03 14.01
C LYS A 14 -22.23 15.84 14.69
N LEU A 15 -22.71 16.04 15.92
CA LEU A 15 -23.61 15.10 16.56
C LEU A 15 -24.77 14.79 15.60
N PRO A 16 -25.29 13.55 15.57
CA PRO A 16 -26.55 13.28 14.89
C PRO A 16 -27.59 14.32 15.34
N PRO A 17 -28.42 14.87 14.44
CA PRO A 17 -29.53 15.69 14.87
C PRO A 17 -30.33 14.88 15.89
N ASN A 18 -30.51 15.44 17.09
CA ASN A 18 -31.25 14.80 18.17
C ASN A 18 -32.53 14.19 17.59
N ASN A 19 -32.75 12.89 17.83
CA ASN A 19 -34.08 12.32 17.64
C ASN A 19 -35.04 13.26 18.35
N GLN A 20 -35.92 13.90 17.59
CA GLN A 20 -36.94 14.81 18.09
C GLN A 20 -37.88 13.98 18.96
N PHE A 21 -37.55 13.85 20.24
CA PHE A 21 -38.55 13.59 21.25
C PHE A 21 -39.47 14.82 21.31
N PRO A 22 -40.79 14.65 21.50
CA PRO A 22 -41.76 15.74 21.45
C PRO A 22 -41.33 16.90 22.35
N LEU A 23 -41.30 18.10 21.79
CA LEU A 23 -40.76 19.33 22.39
C LEU A 23 -41.60 19.91 23.54
N ASP A 24 -42.61 19.19 24.04
CA ASP A 24 -43.66 19.74 24.91
C ASP A 24 -43.41 19.62 26.43
N MET A 25 -42.18 19.33 26.86
CA MET A 25 -41.82 19.33 28.30
C MET A 25 -40.54 20.14 28.60
N ARG A 26 -40.48 21.41 28.16
CA ARG A 26 -39.45 22.36 28.61
C ARG A 26 -39.93 23.16 29.82
N ARG A 27 -39.76 22.61 31.02
CA ARG A 27 -39.53 23.41 32.25
C ARG A 27 -38.33 22.84 32.99
N GLY A 28 -37.39 23.74 33.30
CA GLY A 28 -36.04 23.43 33.76
C GLY A 28 -35.99 22.63 35.05
N CYS A 29 -35.61 21.37 34.95
CA CYS A 29 -34.97 20.65 36.02
C CYS A 29 -33.62 20.19 35.48
N GLY A 30 -32.55 20.84 35.95
CA GLY A 30 -31.25 20.17 35.96
C GLY A 30 -31.41 18.82 36.66
N VAL A 31 -30.49 17.88 36.41
CA VAL A 31 -30.48 16.63 37.18
C VAL A 31 -30.56 16.99 38.67
N ASN A 32 -31.62 16.55 39.34
CA ASN A 32 -31.84 16.90 40.74
C ASN A 32 -30.64 16.44 41.58
N GLU A 33 -30.11 17.32 42.43
CA GLU A 33 -29.03 17.02 43.37
C GLU A 33 -29.32 15.74 44.18
N GLU A 34 -30.59 15.47 44.48
CA GLU A 34 -31.04 14.24 45.12
C GLU A 34 -30.77 12.98 44.29
N SER A 35 -30.89 13.04 42.95
CA SER A 35 -30.53 11.91 42.07
C SER A 35 -29.02 11.65 42.08
N ILE A 36 -28.20 12.71 42.06
CA ILE A 36 -26.73 12.59 42.19
C ILE A 36 -26.36 12.01 43.57
N ARG A 37 -26.95 12.53 44.65
CA ARG A 37 -26.73 12.05 46.02
C ARG A 37 -27.11 10.59 46.18
N ARG A 38 -28.24 10.16 45.61
CA ARG A 38 -28.67 8.75 45.60
C ARG A 38 -27.71 7.86 44.82
N ALA A 39 -27.22 8.34 43.67
CA ALA A 39 -26.25 7.62 42.85
C ALA A 39 -24.86 7.52 43.51
N ARG A 40 -24.46 8.47 44.36
CA ARG A 40 -23.21 8.40 45.14
C ARG A 40 -23.25 7.34 46.25
N LYS A 41 -24.42 6.84 46.66
CA LYS A 41 -24.51 5.79 47.68
C LYS A 41 -23.84 4.50 47.15
N PRO A 42 -22.92 3.87 47.91
CA PRO A 42 -22.26 2.64 47.51
C PRO A 42 -23.27 1.57 47.06
N ASN A 43 -22.96 0.87 45.99
CA ASN A 43 -23.76 -0.24 45.45
C ASN A 43 -25.18 0.10 44.97
N ASN A 44 -25.51 1.38 44.74
CA ASN A 44 -26.84 1.79 44.28
C ASN A 44 -26.97 1.81 42.76
N LEU A 45 -26.85 0.65 42.12
CA LEU A 45 -26.97 0.50 40.66
C LEU A 45 -28.28 1.06 40.09
N PRO A 46 -29.46 0.84 40.70
CA PRO A 46 -30.70 1.41 40.18
C PRO A 46 -30.67 2.94 40.11
N ALA A 47 -30.16 3.63 41.13
CA ALA A 47 -30.07 5.09 41.11
C ALA A 47 -29.09 5.60 40.06
N LEU A 48 -27.98 4.91 39.83
CA LEU A 48 -27.05 5.22 38.74
C LEU A 48 -27.71 5.05 37.37
N ILE A 49 -28.44 3.94 37.16
CA ILE A 49 -29.18 3.69 35.91
C ILE A 49 -30.19 4.81 35.66
N THR A 50 -30.99 5.18 36.66
CA THR A 50 -31.94 6.29 36.57
C THR A 50 -31.23 7.61 36.25
N LEU A 51 -30.20 7.97 37.02
CA LEU A 51 -29.42 9.21 36.84
C LEU A 51 -28.88 9.34 35.42
N THR A 52 -28.27 8.27 34.90
CA THR A 52 -27.61 8.29 33.58
C THR A 52 -28.60 8.14 32.43
N GLY A 53 -29.76 7.53 32.66
CA GLY A 53 -30.87 7.45 31.70
C GLY A 53 -31.57 8.80 31.51
N GLU A 54 -31.64 9.61 32.56
CA GLU A 54 -32.22 10.96 32.55
C GLU A 54 -31.26 12.05 32.02
N LEU A 55 -30.00 11.70 31.76
CA LEU A 55 -28.97 12.66 31.36
C LEU A 55 -29.18 13.14 29.92
N THR A 56 -29.25 14.45 29.74
CA THR A 56 -29.31 15.17 28.47
C THR A 56 -28.17 16.19 28.38
N PRO A 57 -27.84 16.72 27.19
CA PRO A 57 -26.85 17.79 27.07
C PRO A 57 -27.17 19.04 27.89
N GLU A 58 -28.46 19.34 28.11
CA GLU A 58 -28.94 20.53 28.82
C GLU A 58 -28.86 20.39 30.34
N ASN A 59 -28.93 19.16 30.87
CA ASN A 59 -28.91 18.91 32.32
C ASN A 59 -27.58 18.30 32.81
N PHE A 60 -26.58 18.20 31.93
CA PHE A 60 -25.27 17.63 32.24
C PHE A 60 -24.48 18.52 33.19
N VAL A 61 -24.04 17.95 34.31
CA VAL A 61 -23.13 18.62 35.27
C VAL A 61 -21.95 17.70 35.60
N LEU A 62 -20.78 18.29 35.87
CA LEU A 62 -19.55 17.52 36.13
C LEU A 62 -19.64 16.61 37.36
N ASP A 63 -20.51 16.92 38.33
CA ASP A 63 -20.77 16.11 39.51
C ASP A 63 -21.34 14.72 39.19
N VAL A 64 -22.01 14.57 38.03
CA VAL A 64 -22.47 13.27 37.53
C VAL A 64 -21.27 12.40 37.16
N VAL A 65 -20.20 13.00 36.63
CA VAL A 65 -18.96 12.29 36.29
C VAL A 65 -18.34 11.70 37.56
N ASP A 66 -18.23 12.50 38.63
CA ASP A 66 -17.71 12.03 39.92
C ASP A 66 -18.59 10.93 40.53
N ALA A 67 -19.91 11.09 40.45
CA ALA A 67 -20.85 10.09 40.94
C ALA A 67 -20.69 8.74 40.23
N VAL A 68 -20.45 8.73 38.91
CA VAL A 68 -20.18 7.51 38.14
C VAL A 68 -18.81 6.92 38.47
N LEU A 69 -17.76 7.75 38.49
CA LEU A 69 -16.38 7.31 38.71
C LEU A 69 -16.12 6.77 40.12
N LEU A 70 -16.94 7.15 41.11
CA LEU A 70 -16.89 6.62 42.47
C LEU A 70 -17.07 5.09 42.52
N HIS A 71 -17.80 4.52 41.57
CA HIS A 71 -18.11 3.09 41.51
C HIS A 71 -17.22 2.30 40.54
N VAL A 72 -16.25 2.95 39.90
CA VAL A 72 -15.22 2.25 39.14
C VAL A 72 -14.15 1.79 40.14
N HIS A 73 -14.18 0.51 40.49
CA HIS A 73 -13.22 -0.12 41.41
C HIS A 73 -12.20 -0.96 40.64
N PRO A 74 -11.00 -1.25 41.18
CA PRO A 74 -10.06 -2.16 40.53
C PRO A 74 -10.65 -3.55 40.30
N ILE A 75 -10.24 -4.23 39.23
CA ILE A 75 -10.65 -5.61 38.97
C ILE A 75 -9.94 -6.53 39.97
N PRO A 76 -10.67 -7.35 40.74
CA PRO A 76 -10.05 -8.28 41.68
C PRO A 76 -9.62 -9.60 41.03
N PHE A 77 -10.04 -9.83 39.78
CA PHE A 77 -9.80 -11.09 39.08
C PHE A 77 -8.50 -11.04 38.27
N LYS A 78 -7.72 -12.13 38.35
CA LYS A 78 -6.70 -12.41 37.34
C LYS A 78 -7.40 -12.71 36.02
N ARG A 79 -6.71 -12.41 34.91
CA ARG A 79 -7.18 -12.79 33.58
C ARG A 79 -7.42 -14.31 33.56
N PRO A 80 -8.63 -14.78 33.23
CA PRO A 80 -8.92 -16.21 33.14
C PRO A 80 -7.99 -16.86 32.12
N LYS A 81 -7.46 -18.04 32.45
CA LYS A 81 -6.71 -18.82 31.45
C LYS A 81 -7.69 -19.36 30.40
N LYS A 82 -7.17 -19.64 29.21
CA LYS A 82 -7.97 -20.23 28.14
C LYS A 82 -8.62 -21.52 28.63
N GLY A 83 -9.96 -21.57 28.63
CA GLY A 83 -10.74 -22.73 29.07
C GLY A 83 -11.20 -22.69 30.53
N GLU A 84 -10.83 -21.68 31.31
CA GLU A 84 -11.40 -21.46 32.64
C GLU A 84 -12.77 -20.76 32.52
N ASP A 85 -13.71 -21.15 33.39
CA ASP A 85 -15.00 -20.47 33.52
C ASP A 85 -14.78 -19.04 34.02
N TYR A 86 -15.52 -18.12 33.42
CA TYR A 86 -15.45 -16.72 33.84
C TYR A 86 -16.25 -16.55 35.11
N PRO A 87 -15.68 -15.94 36.16
CA PRO A 87 -16.43 -15.69 37.38
C PRO A 87 -17.63 -14.81 37.03
N LEU A 88 -18.82 -15.24 37.45
CA LEU A 88 -20.03 -14.44 37.30
C LEU A 88 -19.76 -13.07 37.91
N LEU A 89 -19.91 -12.02 37.09
CA LEU A 89 -19.93 -10.66 37.62
C LEU A 89 -21.11 -10.58 38.59
N THR A 90 -20.85 -10.35 39.87
CA THR A 90 -21.87 -10.16 40.92
C THR A 90 -21.58 -8.90 41.72
N GLY A 91 -22.63 -8.30 42.29
CA GLY A 91 -22.53 -7.16 43.20
C GLY A 91 -21.72 -5.99 42.62
N THR A 92 -20.70 -5.57 43.37
CA THR A 92 -19.79 -4.45 43.04
C THR A 92 -19.17 -4.57 41.64
N HIS A 93 -18.87 -5.77 41.16
CA HIS A 93 -18.24 -5.97 39.85
C HIS A 93 -19.17 -5.63 38.68
N GLN A 94 -20.45 -5.98 38.81
CA GLN A 94 -21.45 -5.59 37.80
C GLN A 94 -21.56 -4.07 37.74
N ILE A 95 -21.52 -3.42 38.90
CA ILE A 95 -21.60 -1.96 39.02
C ILE A 95 -20.36 -1.33 38.40
N SER A 96 -19.15 -1.80 38.72
CA SER A 96 -17.92 -1.27 38.13
C SER A 96 -17.84 -1.49 36.61
N ALA A 97 -18.25 -2.65 36.11
CA ALA A 97 -18.33 -2.92 34.67
C ALA A 97 -19.33 -1.97 33.97
N TRP A 98 -20.50 -1.76 34.59
CA TRP A 98 -21.52 -0.85 34.07
C TRP A 98 -21.05 0.62 34.13
N CYS A 99 -20.47 1.06 35.25
CA CYS A 99 -19.94 2.42 35.41
C CYS A 99 -18.78 2.71 34.48
N THR A 100 -17.88 1.75 34.23
CA THR A 100 -16.81 1.85 33.22
C THR A 100 -17.39 2.21 31.86
N ARG A 101 -18.46 1.51 31.46
CA ARG A 101 -19.15 1.79 30.19
C ARG A 101 -19.82 3.16 30.20
N VAL A 102 -20.55 3.52 31.27
CA VAL A 102 -21.21 4.83 31.37
C VAL A 102 -20.19 5.96 31.29
N ALA A 103 -19.07 5.83 32.01
CA ALA A 103 -18.00 6.81 32.05
C ALA A 103 -17.47 7.11 30.65
N LEU A 104 -17.28 6.08 29.82
CA LEU A 104 -16.78 6.27 28.46
C LEU A 104 -17.87 6.61 27.46
N TYR A 105 -19.04 5.97 27.50
CA TYR A 105 -20.05 6.09 26.45
C TYR A 105 -21.10 7.15 26.75
N THR A 106 -21.85 6.97 27.83
CA THR A 106 -22.98 7.85 28.14
C THR A 106 -22.50 9.26 28.44
N LEU A 107 -21.46 9.43 29.27
CA LEU A 107 -20.94 10.75 29.61
C LEU A 107 -20.38 11.46 28.38
N THR A 108 -19.54 10.78 27.59
CA THR A 108 -18.95 11.35 26.37
C THR A 108 -19.98 11.79 25.33
N TYR A 109 -21.11 11.08 25.21
CA TYR A 109 -22.15 11.41 24.24
C TYR A 109 -23.11 12.51 24.74
N ARG A 110 -23.35 12.57 26.05
CA ARG A 110 -24.25 13.56 26.67
C ARG A 110 -23.54 14.82 27.12
N CYS A 111 -22.21 14.83 27.20
CA CYS A 111 -21.45 15.99 27.64
C CYS A 111 -21.51 17.12 26.61
N PRO A 112 -21.98 18.32 26.96
CA PRO A 112 -21.91 19.48 26.08
C PRO A 112 -20.45 19.91 25.88
N SER A 113 -20.17 20.58 24.75
CA SER A 113 -18.81 20.93 24.34
C SER A 113 -18.03 21.76 25.38
N HIS A 114 -18.71 22.66 26.10
CA HIS A 114 -18.08 23.50 27.13
C HIS A 114 -17.72 22.75 28.43
N HIS A 115 -18.27 21.56 28.66
CA HIS A 115 -17.91 20.71 29.81
C HIS A 115 -16.92 19.59 29.45
N PHE A 116 -16.59 19.44 28.17
CA PHE A 116 -15.88 18.27 27.66
C PHE A 116 -14.46 18.13 28.24
N GLU A 117 -13.69 19.23 28.31
CA GLU A 117 -12.37 19.20 28.93
C GLU A 117 -12.43 18.89 30.43
N GLY A 118 -13.39 19.46 31.16
CA GLY A 118 -13.61 19.19 32.57
C GLY A 118 -14.00 17.73 32.84
N MET A 119 -14.82 17.14 31.96
CA MET A 119 -15.16 15.72 32.01
C MET A 119 -13.92 14.84 31.79
N ILE A 120 -13.11 15.13 30.77
CA ILE A 120 -11.90 14.33 30.50
C ILE A 120 -10.91 14.46 31.67
N ALA A 121 -10.71 15.66 32.22
CA ALA A 121 -9.84 15.88 33.36
C ALA A 121 -10.24 15.04 34.59
N LYS A 122 -11.53 14.77 34.79
CA LYS A 122 -12.03 13.88 35.84
C LYS A 122 -11.85 12.39 35.50
N ILE A 123 -12.01 12.00 34.23
CA ILE A 123 -11.84 10.61 33.78
C ILE A 123 -10.37 10.18 33.79
N LEU A 124 -9.47 11.08 33.41
CA LEU A 124 -8.06 10.76 33.14
C LEU A 124 -7.32 10.10 34.33
N PRO A 125 -7.48 10.55 35.60
CA PRO A 125 -6.91 9.87 36.76
C PRO A 125 -7.43 8.44 36.99
N LYS A 126 -8.57 8.08 36.40
CA LYS A 126 -9.19 6.74 36.50
C LYS A 126 -9.06 5.95 35.20
N LEU A 127 -8.41 6.50 34.16
CA LEU A 127 -8.38 5.92 32.82
C LEU A 127 -7.80 4.51 32.81
N ASP A 128 -6.67 4.27 33.47
CA ASP A 128 -6.05 2.93 33.51
C ASP A 128 -6.99 1.87 34.09
N MET A 129 -7.73 2.22 35.15
CA MET A 129 -8.70 1.33 35.77
C MET A 129 -9.90 1.05 34.86
N ILE A 130 -10.38 2.08 34.15
CA ILE A 130 -11.41 1.94 33.13
C ILE A 130 -10.93 1.04 31.99
N MET A 131 -9.68 1.22 31.52
CA MET A 131 -9.10 0.42 30.45
C MET A 131 -8.88 -1.04 30.87
N ASP A 132 -8.50 -1.29 32.13
CA ASP A 132 -8.41 -2.65 32.67
C ASP A 132 -9.79 -3.34 32.63
N TRP A 133 -10.87 -2.65 33.02
CA TRP A 133 -12.22 -3.19 32.94
C TRP A 133 -12.62 -3.50 31.51
N LEU A 134 -12.40 -2.57 30.58
CA LEU A 134 -12.70 -2.81 29.18
C LEU A 134 -11.92 -4.02 28.64
N LEU A 135 -10.63 -4.11 28.96
CA LEU A 135 -9.79 -5.22 28.54
C LEU A 135 -10.34 -6.54 29.10
N TYR A 136 -10.67 -6.61 30.39
CA TYR A 136 -11.28 -7.78 31.00
C TYR A 136 -12.62 -8.16 30.33
N LEU A 137 -13.49 -7.18 30.08
CA LEU A 137 -14.78 -7.40 29.44
C LEU A 137 -14.67 -7.93 28.00
N THR A 138 -13.58 -7.62 27.28
CA THR A 138 -13.31 -8.22 25.96
C THR A 138 -12.93 -9.70 26.00
N TYR A 139 -12.53 -10.22 27.16
CA TYR A 139 -12.30 -11.65 27.35
C TYR A 139 -13.57 -12.37 27.76
N TYR A 140 -14.52 -11.66 28.37
CA TYR A 140 -15.72 -12.26 28.92
C TYR A 140 -16.55 -12.92 27.80
N PRO A 141 -16.78 -14.25 27.85
CA PRO A 141 -17.59 -14.95 26.87
C PRO A 141 -19.00 -14.37 26.92
N ASN A 142 -19.68 -14.37 25.77
CA ASN A 142 -20.98 -13.74 25.59
C ASN A 142 -21.89 -14.05 26.80
N PRO A 143 -22.28 -13.03 27.58
CA PRO A 143 -22.70 -13.24 28.95
C PRO A 143 -24.06 -13.94 29.03
N VAL A 144 -24.13 -14.85 29.99
CA VAL A 144 -25.34 -15.20 30.75
C VAL A 144 -26.33 -14.03 30.76
N ASP A 145 -27.50 -14.24 30.15
CA ASP A 145 -28.73 -13.42 30.20
C ASP A 145 -28.54 -11.90 30.48
N THR A 146 -27.80 -11.18 29.62
CA THR A 146 -27.71 -9.71 29.70
C THR A 146 -28.99 -8.97 29.32
N SER A 147 -30.10 -9.69 29.11
CA SER A 147 -31.43 -9.10 28.96
C SER A 147 -31.73 -8.11 30.10
N LYS A 148 -31.33 -8.45 31.33
CA LYS A 148 -31.50 -7.60 32.53
C LYS A 148 -30.65 -6.33 32.55
N LEU A 149 -29.60 -6.25 31.73
CA LEU A 149 -28.71 -5.08 31.60
C LEU A 149 -28.94 -4.31 30.29
N GLY A 150 -30.13 -4.47 29.69
CA GLY A 150 -30.53 -3.75 28.48
C GLY A 150 -29.92 -4.32 27.20
N GLY A 151 -29.66 -5.63 27.13
CA GLY A 151 -29.23 -6.32 25.90
C GLY A 151 -27.81 -5.97 25.44
N PHE A 152 -26.93 -5.63 26.37
CA PHE A 152 -25.56 -5.21 26.05
C PHE A 152 -24.60 -6.39 25.87
N GLN A 153 -23.77 -6.32 24.82
CA GLN A 153 -22.64 -7.22 24.59
C GLN A 153 -21.36 -6.59 25.14
N PHE A 154 -20.93 -7.03 26.33
CA PHE A 154 -19.74 -6.50 26.99
C PHE A 154 -18.43 -6.72 26.22
N ASN A 155 -18.41 -7.74 25.36
CA ASN A 155 -17.25 -8.08 24.54
C ASN A 155 -17.17 -7.29 23.22
N ASP A 156 -18.17 -6.45 22.89
CA ASP A 156 -18.14 -5.61 21.69
C ASP A 156 -17.25 -4.37 21.92
N PRO A 157 -16.09 -4.25 21.24
CA PRO A 157 -15.18 -3.13 21.42
C PRO A 157 -15.64 -1.84 20.73
N ILE A 158 -16.68 -1.87 19.87
CA ILE A 158 -17.03 -0.73 19.01
C ILE A 158 -17.41 0.50 19.82
N LYS A 159 -18.31 0.37 20.79
CA LYS A 159 -18.80 1.49 21.62
C LYS A 159 -17.66 2.11 22.46
N PRO A 160 -16.85 1.32 23.20
CA PRO A 160 -15.68 1.85 23.88
C PRO A 160 -14.67 2.54 22.94
N CYS A 161 -14.35 1.95 21.79
CA CYS A 161 -13.43 2.56 20.83
C CYS A 161 -13.99 3.89 20.29
N PHE A 162 -15.29 3.96 20.00
CA PHE A 162 -15.95 5.19 19.56
C PHE A 162 -15.84 6.29 20.61
N SER A 163 -16.12 5.97 21.88
CA SER A 163 -15.96 6.88 23.00
C SER A 163 -14.55 7.43 23.13
N ILE A 164 -13.55 6.56 23.08
CA ILE A 164 -12.14 6.96 23.21
C ILE A 164 -11.73 7.88 22.05
N VAL A 165 -12.14 7.54 20.81
CA VAL A 165 -11.90 8.39 19.64
C VAL A 165 -12.59 9.75 19.80
N HIS A 166 -13.85 9.78 20.25
CA HIS A 166 -14.59 11.02 20.47
C HIS A 166 -13.93 11.89 21.55
N MET A 167 -13.49 11.29 22.66
CA MET A 167 -12.71 11.98 23.69
C MET A 167 -11.43 12.58 23.10
N ALA A 168 -10.64 11.79 22.38
CA ALA A 168 -9.39 12.26 21.78
C ALA A 168 -9.59 13.41 20.78
N CYS A 169 -10.64 13.35 19.96
CA CYS A 169 -10.93 14.37 18.95
C CYS A 169 -11.32 15.73 19.55
N ASN A 170 -11.94 15.73 20.73
CA ASN A 170 -12.41 16.94 21.42
C ASN A 170 -11.49 17.36 22.59
N ALA A 171 -10.49 16.55 22.94
CA ALA A 171 -9.46 16.88 23.92
C ALA A 171 -8.41 17.85 23.37
N SER A 172 -7.83 18.66 24.25
CA SER A 172 -6.60 19.40 23.97
C SER A 172 -5.46 18.44 23.57
N LEU A 173 -4.45 18.96 22.85
CA LEU A 173 -3.32 18.15 22.39
C LEU A 173 -2.59 17.47 23.55
N GLU A 174 -2.46 18.14 24.70
CA GLU A 174 -1.75 17.62 25.87
C GLU A 174 -2.52 16.46 26.51
N ILE A 175 -3.83 16.64 26.74
CA ILE A 175 -4.69 15.58 27.26
C ILE A 175 -4.67 14.36 26.31
N ARG A 176 -4.72 14.60 25.00
CA ARG A 176 -4.64 13.52 23.99
C ARG A 176 -3.33 12.74 24.08
N LYS A 177 -2.19 13.43 24.22
CA LYS A 177 -0.89 12.78 24.42
C LYS A 177 -0.89 11.93 25.69
N GLN A 178 -1.38 12.48 26.79
CA GLN A 178 -1.48 11.76 28.06
C GLN A 178 -2.39 10.54 27.97
N MET A 179 -3.53 10.62 27.27
CA MET A 179 -4.40 9.47 27.05
C MET A 179 -3.68 8.35 26.29
N PHE A 180 -3.00 8.69 25.18
CA PHE A 180 -2.36 7.73 24.29
C PHE A 180 -0.97 7.27 24.72
N SER A 181 -0.39 7.86 25.76
CA SER A 181 0.83 7.37 26.39
C SER A 181 0.58 6.26 27.43
N THR A 182 -0.68 6.04 27.84
CA THR A 182 -1.00 4.97 28.80
C THR A 182 -0.76 3.59 28.18
N PRO A 183 -0.03 2.66 28.84
CA PRO A 183 0.12 1.30 28.30
C PRO A 183 -1.22 0.56 28.13
N LYS A 184 -2.19 0.85 29.00
CA LYS A 184 -3.49 0.17 29.04
C LYS A 184 -4.37 0.50 27.83
N ILE A 185 -4.32 1.72 27.31
CA ILE A 185 -5.06 2.05 26.08
C ILE A 185 -4.50 1.30 24.88
N VAL A 186 -3.18 1.11 24.82
CA VAL A 186 -2.51 0.35 23.76
C VAL A 186 -2.90 -1.13 23.83
N ASP A 187 -2.84 -1.72 25.02
CA ASP A 187 -3.22 -3.12 25.25
C ASP A 187 -4.70 -3.37 24.88
N PHE A 188 -5.61 -2.47 25.30
CA PHE A 188 -7.01 -2.54 24.91
C PHE A 188 -7.20 -2.37 23.40
N THR A 189 -6.51 -1.41 22.77
CA THR A 189 -6.66 -1.15 21.34
C THR A 189 -6.19 -2.34 20.51
N LEU A 190 -5.05 -2.95 20.87
CA LEU A 190 -4.58 -4.18 20.23
C LEU A 190 -5.56 -5.34 20.42
N ARG A 191 -6.16 -5.45 21.60
CA ARG A 191 -7.20 -6.45 21.85
C ARG A 191 -8.44 -6.17 20.98
N ALA A 192 -8.96 -4.96 20.98
CA ALA A 192 -10.08 -4.55 20.13
C ALA A 192 -9.82 -4.79 18.63
N TRP A 193 -8.60 -4.53 18.17
CA TRP A 193 -8.17 -4.80 16.80
C TRP A 193 -8.21 -6.30 16.46
N THR A 194 -7.79 -7.14 17.40
CA THR A 194 -7.65 -8.59 17.20
C THR A 194 -8.91 -9.41 17.49
N LEU A 195 -9.90 -8.82 18.17
CA LEU A 195 -11.20 -9.44 18.41
C LEU A 195 -11.96 -9.69 17.10
N GLN A 196 -12.60 -10.85 17.05
CA GLN A 196 -13.43 -11.30 15.93
C GLN A 196 -14.74 -11.87 16.48
N ASN A 197 -15.82 -11.70 15.74
CA ASN A 197 -17.11 -12.35 15.98
C ASN A 197 -17.36 -13.34 14.84
N LYS A 198 -17.41 -14.64 15.15
CA LYS A 198 -17.53 -15.72 14.15
C LYS A 198 -16.50 -15.61 13.00
N GLY A 199 -15.28 -15.22 13.33
CA GLY A 199 -14.19 -15.05 12.36
C GLY A 199 -14.16 -13.71 11.62
N VAL A 200 -15.17 -12.85 11.80
CA VAL A 200 -15.28 -11.52 11.16
C VAL A 200 -14.78 -10.44 12.14
N PRO A 201 -13.91 -9.51 11.71
CA PRO A 201 -13.45 -8.42 12.57
C PRO A 201 -14.59 -7.45 12.89
N TYR A 202 -14.52 -6.80 14.05
CA TYR A 202 -15.47 -5.73 14.39
C TYR A 202 -15.26 -4.51 13.48
N VAL A 203 -16.16 -4.31 12.53
CA VAL A 203 -16.21 -3.18 11.60
C VAL A 203 -17.59 -2.55 11.66
N LEU A 204 -17.65 -1.25 11.89
CA LEU A 204 -18.90 -0.47 11.89
C LEU A 204 -18.66 0.84 11.17
N LEU A 205 -19.30 1.04 10.02
CA LEU A 205 -19.21 2.26 9.23
C LEU A 205 -20.52 3.04 9.34
N THR A 206 -20.70 3.77 10.44
CA THR A 206 -21.94 4.53 10.70
C THR A 206 -21.67 6.00 10.97
N GLY A 207 -22.61 6.86 10.51
CA GLY A 207 -22.63 8.29 10.81
C GLY A 207 -21.97 9.15 9.73
N PRO A 208 -22.02 10.49 9.87
CA PRO A 208 -21.57 11.43 8.82
C PRO A 208 -20.07 11.37 8.52
N ASN A 209 -19.27 10.81 9.43
CA ASN A 209 -17.83 10.62 9.24
C ASN A 209 -17.45 9.14 9.00
N ALA A 210 -18.38 8.21 9.25
CA ALA A 210 -18.37 6.77 9.00
C ALA A 210 -17.04 5.98 9.04
N ARG A 211 -16.08 6.37 9.88
CA ARG A 211 -14.87 5.56 10.09
C ARG A 211 -15.15 4.49 11.12
N CYS A 212 -14.63 3.28 10.88
CA CYS A 212 -14.64 2.21 11.87
C CYS A 212 -13.97 2.69 13.17
N PRO A 213 -14.67 2.70 14.32
CA PRO A 213 -14.09 3.21 15.57
C PRO A 213 -12.85 2.45 16.02
N VAL A 214 -12.85 1.13 15.87
CA VAL A 214 -11.71 0.26 16.20
C VAL A 214 -10.48 0.63 15.35
N SER A 215 -10.67 0.78 14.04
CA SER A 215 -9.57 1.12 13.13
C SER A 215 -9.11 2.57 13.31
N THR A 216 -10.02 3.49 13.61
CA THR A 216 -9.69 4.89 13.88
C THR A 216 -8.86 5.02 15.15
N LEU A 217 -9.27 4.34 16.23
CA LEU A 217 -8.50 4.31 17.47
C LEU A 217 -7.11 3.73 17.23
N PHE A 218 -7.02 2.62 16.50
CA PHE A 218 -5.73 2.01 16.21
C PHE A 218 -4.84 2.90 15.36
N SER A 219 -5.39 3.58 14.36
CA SER A 219 -4.68 4.58 13.57
C SER A 219 -4.15 5.74 14.43
N PHE A 220 -4.92 6.24 15.41
CA PHE A 220 -4.45 7.26 16.35
C PHE A 220 -3.29 6.79 17.21
N ILE A 221 -3.33 5.57 17.73
CA ILE A 221 -2.22 4.98 18.50
C ILE A 221 -0.98 4.86 17.61
N MET A 222 -1.13 4.37 16.38
CA MET A 222 -0.01 4.18 15.45
C MET A 222 0.59 5.50 14.92
N ALA A 223 -0.15 6.60 14.93
CA ALA A 223 0.34 7.92 14.53
C ALA A 223 1.18 8.62 15.63
N GLY A 224 1.09 8.18 16.89
CA GLY A 224 1.72 8.81 18.05
C GLY A 224 2.82 7.98 18.71
N GLU A 225 3.16 8.34 19.95
CA GLU A 225 4.15 7.62 20.77
C GLU A 225 3.68 6.21 21.15
N GLY A 226 2.36 5.99 21.20
CA GLY A 226 1.77 4.67 21.43
C GLY A 226 2.19 3.59 20.42
N ARG A 227 2.67 3.99 19.22
CA ARG A 227 3.23 3.08 18.21
C ARG A 227 4.40 2.25 18.74
N PHE A 228 5.32 2.87 19.49
CA PHE A 228 6.48 2.14 20.03
C PHE A 228 6.03 1.05 20.99
N ARG A 229 5.02 1.35 21.82
CA ARG A 229 4.43 0.35 22.70
C ARG A 229 3.72 -0.77 21.93
N VAL A 230 3.05 -0.46 20.82
CA VAL A 230 2.49 -1.50 19.93
C VAL A 230 3.60 -2.43 19.45
N TYR A 231 4.75 -1.88 19.03
CA TYR A 231 5.90 -2.70 18.64
C TYR A 231 6.46 -3.50 19.80
N ASP A 232 6.60 -2.93 21.00
CA ASP A 232 7.05 -3.70 22.17
C ASP A 232 6.14 -4.90 22.42
N VAL A 233 4.81 -4.72 22.35
CA VAL A 233 3.85 -5.80 22.58
C VAL A 233 3.93 -6.85 21.46
N LEU A 234 4.05 -6.44 20.19
CA LEU A 234 4.08 -7.36 19.05
C LEU A 234 5.46 -8.03 18.81
N LEU A 235 6.56 -7.40 19.23
CA LEU A 235 7.93 -7.81 18.93
C LEU A 235 8.72 -8.30 20.17
N CYS A 236 8.55 -7.72 21.36
CA CYS A 236 9.37 -8.11 22.52
C CYS A 236 8.94 -9.47 23.11
N ARG A 237 7.69 -9.90 22.90
CA ARG A 237 7.20 -11.23 23.36
C ARG A 237 7.59 -12.38 22.43
N THR A 238 8.67 -12.27 21.67
CA THR A 238 9.08 -13.28 20.67
C THR A 238 9.39 -14.65 21.27
N LYS A 239 9.74 -14.73 22.55
CA LYS A 239 9.98 -16.01 23.26
C LYS A 239 8.71 -16.62 23.85
N GLU A 240 7.64 -15.84 24.03
CA GLU A 240 6.36 -16.36 24.51
C GLU A 240 5.50 -16.77 23.30
N PRO A 241 4.90 -17.98 23.30
CA PRO A 241 3.98 -18.43 22.25
C PRO A 241 2.88 -17.40 21.92
N ASP A 242 2.46 -16.64 22.92
CA ASP A 242 1.44 -15.61 22.83
C ASP A 242 1.84 -14.42 21.94
N GLY A 243 3.12 -14.03 21.91
CA GLY A 243 3.58 -12.88 21.12
C GLY A 243 3.56 -13.15 19.62
N LYS A 244 4.01 -14.35 19.20
CA LYS A 244 3.93 -14.78 17.81
C LYS A 244 2.48 -14.90 17.36
N ALA A 245 1.61 -15.51 18.18
CA ALA A 245 0.20 -15.66 17.87
C ALA A 245 -0.51 -14.29 17.76
N LEU A 246 -0.24 -13.35 18.67
CA LEU A 246 -0.83 -12.02 18.64
C LEU A 246 -0.42 -11.24 17.39
N ARG A 247 0.85 -11.30 16.99
CA ARG A 247 1.35 -10.69 15.76
C ARG A 247 0.70 -11.28 14.51
N SER A 248 0.61 -12.60 14.40
CA SER A 248 -0.11 -13.25 13.30
C SER A 248 -1.57 -12.83 13.25
N LEU A 249 -2.24 -12.79 14.41
CA LEU A 249 -3.64 -12.37 14.52
C LEU A 249 -3.85 -10.89 14.17
N ALA A 250 -2.89 -10.02 14.49
CA ALA A 250 -2.94 -8.60 14.13
C ALA A 250 -2.85 -8.40 12.60
N ILE A 251 -1.99 -9.14 11.91
CA ILE A 251 -1.88 -9.12 10.45
C ILE A 251 -3.10 -9.79 9.79
N GLU A 252 -3.57 -10.92 10.31
CA GLU A 252 -4.80 -11.58 9.84
C GLU A 252 -6.00 -10.63 9.89
N ASN A 253 -6.14 -9.88 10.99
CA ASN A 253 -7.19 -8.89 11.17
C ASN A 253 -7.04 -7.64 10.29
N LEU A 254 -5.83 -7.34 9.81
CA LEU A 254 -5.61 -6.33 8.78
C LEU A 254 -6.17 -6.82 7.44
N VAL A 255 -5.84 -8.05 7.05
CA VAL A 255 -6.35 -8.70 5.82
C VAL A 255 -7.87 -8.81 5.85
N LYS A 256 -8.44 -9.33 6.95
CA LYS A 256 -9.89 -9.49 7.11
C LYS A 256 -10.66 -8.17 7.06
N ARG A 257 -10.08 -7.05 7.50
CA ARG A 257 -10.74 -5.73 7.39
C ARG A 257 -10.78 -5.21 5.96
N ALA A 258 -9.73 -5.46 5.18
CA ALA A 258 -9.76 -5.19 3.74
C ALA A 258 -10.80 -6.07 3.03
N ASP A 259 -10.88 -7.35 3.40
CA ASP A 259 -11.88 -8.28 2.86
C ASP A 259 -13.32 -7.89 3.24
N GLU A 260 -13.52 -7.44 4.48
CA GLU A 260 -14.82 -6.93 4.92
C GLU A 260 -15.22 -5.69 4.10
N ALA A 261 -14.29 -4.75 3.87
CA ALA A 261 -14.54 -3.61 2.98
C ALA A 261 -14.95 -4.06 1.58
N ARG A 262 -14.29 -5.09 1.02
CA ARG A 262 -14.63 -5.66 -0.29
C ARG A 262 -16.07 -6.22 -0.31
N ARG A 263 -16.43 -7.01 0.72
CA ARG A 263 -17.71 -7.71 0.85
C ARG A 263 -18.89 -6.81 1.20
N MET A 264 -18.66 -5.67 1.85
CA MET A 264 -19.71 -4.73 2.24
C MET A 264 -20.64 -4.40 1.07
N GLU A 265 -21.81 -5.05 0.97
CA GLU A 265 -22.73 -4.78 -0.12
C GLU A 265 -23.33 -3.38 -0.02
N LEU A 266 -23.69 -2.80 -1.16
CA LEU A 266 -24.59 -1.64 -1.19
C LEU A 266 -26.04 -2.01 -0.80
N ARG A 267 -26.31 -3.28 -0.47
CA ARG A 267 -27.67 -3.80 -0.29
C ARG A 267 -28.01 -3.90 1.18
N GLY A 268 -28.98 -3.08 1.58
CA GLY A 268 -29.56 -3.09 2.91
C GLY A 268 -30.38 -4.33 3.26
N GLY A 269 -30.12 -5.53 2.72
CA GLY A 269 -30.85 -6.74 3.10
C GLY A 269 -30.26 -7.43 4.33
N GLU A 270 -29.02 -7.91 4.21
CA GLU A 270 -28.35 -8.66 5.29
C GLU A 270 -27.83 -7.74 6.41
N VAL A 271 -27.42 -6.51 6.09
CA VAL A 271 -27.05 -5.52 7.12
C VAL A 271 -28.30 -5.11 7.92
N GLU A 272 -29.45 -4.93 7.26
CA GLU A 272 -30.70 -4.66 7.94
C GLU A 272 -31.13 -5.85 8.79
N GLN A 273 -30.95 -7.10 8.32
CA GLN A 273 -31.13 -8.29 9.14
C GLN A 273 -30.18 -8.33 10.34
N MET A 274 -28.89 -8.04 10.17
CA MET A 274 -27.91 -8.03 11.26
C MET A 274 -28.17 -6.89 12.27
N TYR A 275 -28.74 -5.78 11.82
CA TYR A 275 -29.23 -4.68 12.66
C TYR A 275 -30.53 -5.06 13.39
N ASN A 276 -31.46 -5.72 12.70
CA ASN A 276 -32.74 -6.17 13.23
C ASN A 276 -32.57 -7.32 14.23
N GLU A 277 -31.55 -8.16 14.07
CA GLU A 277 -31.15 -9.20 15.03
C GLU A 277 -30.41 -8.62 16.26
N ARG A 278 -30.07 -7.32 16.26
CA ARG A 278 -29.42 -6.64 17.40
C ARG A 278 -30.16 -5.36 17.85
N PRO A 279 -31.46 -5.40 18.18
CA PRO A 279 -32.26 -4.19 18.49
C PRO A 279 -31.70 -3.37 19.67
N ALA A 280 -31.12 -4.04 20.66
CA ALA A 280 -30.60 -3.42 21.88
C ALA A 280 -29.35 -2.53 21.65
N LEU A 281 -28.66 -2.67 20.52
CA LEU A 281 -27.49 -1.86 20.22
C LEU A 281 -27.83 -0.47 19.66
N HIS A 282 -29.06 -0.28 19.13
CA HIS A 282 -29.37 0.80 18.19
C HIS A 282 -30.70 1.53 18.44
N SER A 283 -31.20 1.59 19.68
CA SER A 283 -32.44 2.34 20.00
C SER A 283 -32.37 3.79 19.49
N GLY A 284 -32.93 4.03 18.29
CA GLY A 284 -33.01 5.34 17.65
C GLY A 284 -32.08 5.61 16.46
N MET A 285 -31.19 4.71 16.03
CA MET A 285 -30.43 4.89 14.77
C MET A 285 -30.93 3.90 13.72
N GLN A 286 -31.61 4.40 12.69
CA GLN A 286 -31.88 3.58 11.51
C GLN A 286 -30.54 3.17 10.87
N PRO A 287 -30.35 1.89 10.53
CA PRO A 287 -29.17 1.48 9.77
C PRO A 287 -29.06 2.36 8.52
N PRO A 288 -27.86 2.88 8.20
CA PRO A 288 -27.67 3.51 6.91
C PRO A 288 -28.00 2.45 5.84
N LYS A 289 -29.05 2.69 5.05
CA LYS A 289 -29.53 1.78 4.00
C LYS A 289 -28.48 1.53 2.90
N PHE A 290 -27.43 2.35 2.87
CA PHE A 290 -26.36 2.32 1.88
C PHE A 290 -25.05 2.77 2.54
N VAL A 291 -23.95 2.06 2.28
CA VAL A 291 -22.60 2.56 2.57
C VAL A 291 -22.18 3.43 1.39
N ASP A 292 -22.03 4.74 1.63
CA ASP A 292 -21.53 5.68 0.64
C ASP A 292 -20.10 5.31 0.19
N PRO A 293 -19.75 5.36 -1.11
CA PRO A 293 -18.40 5.01 -1.57
C PRO A 293 -17.29 5.81 -0.88
N GLY A 294 -17.54 7.06 -0.49
CA GLY A 294 -16.58 7.89 0.25
C GLY A 294 -16.26 7.33 1.63
N ILE A 295 -17.26 6.74 2.29
CA ILE A 295 -17.11 6.05 3.57
C ILE A 295 -16.17 4.85 3.43
N ALA A 296 -16.42 4.01 2.42
CA ALA A 296 -15.60 2.83 2.18
C ALA A 296 -14.16 3.20 1.79
N SER A 297 -13.97 4.20 0.91
CA SER A 297 -12.64 4.71 0.56
C SER A 297 -11.89 5.25 1.78
N ALA A 298 -12.56 6.01 2.67
CA ALA A 298 -11.95 6.51 3.91
C ALA A 298 -11.60 5.39 4.90
N PHE A 299 -12.39 4.32 4.93
CA PHE A 299 -12.08 3.13 5.72
C PHE A 299 -10.85 2.40 5.17
N LEU A 300 -10.77 2.17 3.86
CA LEU A 300 -9.62 1.56 3.21
C LEU A 300 -8.34 2.40 3.39
N GLU A 301 -8.44 3.73 3.30
CA GLU A 301 -7.33 4.63 3.62
C GLU A 301 -6.83 4.44 5.06
N THR A 302 -7.76 4.33 6.02
CA THR A 302 -7.42 4.08 7.43
C THR A 302 -6.72 2.74 7.61
N VAL A 303 -7.21 1.68 6.96
CA VAL A 303 -6.62 0.33 6.97
C VAL A 303 -5.22 0.36 6.37
N LEU A 304 -5.03 1.05 5.24
CA LEU A 304 -3.71 1.20 4.61
C LEU A 304 -2.75 2.02 5.49
N SER A 305 -3.23 3.05 6.19
CA SER A 305 -2.40 3.83 7.12
C SER A 305 -1.88 2.99 8.29
N ILE A 306 -2.68 2.06 8.79
CA ILE A 306 -2.26 1.09 9.81
C ILE A 306 -1.23 0.13 9.23
N ALA A 307 -1.46 -0.39 8.01
CA ALA A 307 -0.50 -1.22 7.30
C ALA A 307 0.84 -0.49 7.11
N ALA A 308 0.82 0.76 6.63
CA ALA A 308 2.00 1.61 6.46
C ALA A 308 2.75 1.81 7.78
N SER A 309 2.02 1.89 8.89
CA SER A 309 2.65 1.96 10.21
C SER A 309 3.38 0.66 10.52
N PHE A 310 2.73 -0.51 10.39
CA PHE A 310 3.39 -1.81 10.54
C PHE A 310 4.60 -1.99 9.60
N PHE A 311 4.59 -1.35 8.43
CA PHE A 311 5.70 -1.41 7.48
C PHE A 311 7.01 -0.79 7.97
N MET A 312 6.95 0.05 9.01
CA MET A 312 8.14 0.66 9.61
C MET A 312 9.04 -0.35 10.34
N ASP A 313 8.54 -1.57 10.60
CA ASP A 313 9.33 -2.69 11.12
C ASP A 313 9.53 -3.77 10.05
N GLU A 314 10.75 -4.29 9.91
CA GLU A 314 11.11 -5.28 8.88
C GLU A 314 10.36 -6.62 9.05
N ASN A 315 10.13 -7.05 10.29
CA ASN A 315 9.46 -8.33 10.54
C ASN A 315 7.97 -8.24 10.23
N LEU A 316 7.32 -7.15 10.64
CA LEU A 316 5.90 -6.90 10.36
C LEU A 316 5.65 -6.65 8.87
N SER A 317 6.48 -5.83 8.21
CA SER A 317 6.41 -5.64 6.75
C SER A 317 6.54 -6.96 6.00
N ARG A 318 7.52 -7.82 6.36
CA ARG A 318 7.67 -9.17 5.78
C ARG A 318 6.41 -10.02 5.94
N LEU A 319 5.74 -9.96 7.09
CA LEU A 319 4.51 -10.71 7.32
C LEU A 319 3.34 -10.18 6.47
N ILE A 320 3.20 -8.86 6.33
CA ILE A 320 2.17 -8.28 5.47
C ILE A 320 2.43 -8.64 4.01
N MET A 321 3.67 -8.53 3.55
CA MET A 321 4.08 -8.87 2.18
C MET A 321 3.87 -10.35 1.84
N LYS A 322 3.97 -11.25 2.83
CA LYS A 322 3.65 -12.69 2.66
C LYS A 322 2.16 -13.00 2.74
N SER A 323 1.34 -12.07 3.24
CA SER A 323 -0.12 -12.23 3.33
C SER A 323 -0.80 -11.87 2.02
N ASP A 324 -2.13 -12.05 1.96
CA ASP A 324 -2.95 -11.62 0.82
C ASP A 324 -3.48 -10.19 0.96
N PHE A 325 -2.95 -9.39 1.90
CA PHE A 325 -3.41 -8.04 2.19
C PHE A 325 -3.53 -7.18 0.94
N PHE A 326 -2.46 -6.99 0.18
CA PHE A 326 -2.46 -6.09 -0.98
C PHE A 326 -3.37 -6.57 -2.11
N GLN A 327 -3.49 -7.89 -2.29
CA GLN A 327 -4.40 -8.47 -3.25
C GLN A 327 -5.86 -8.13 -2.89
N ILE A 328 -6.29 -8.49 -1.68
CA ILE A 328 -7.64 -8.24 -1.19
C ILE A 328 -7.93 -6.74 -1.13
N PHE A 329 -6.92 -5.93 -0.80
CA PHE A 329 -7.02 -4.48 -0.75
C PHE A 329 -7.28 -3.87 -2.13
N THR A 330 -6.58 -4.30 -3.18
CA THR A 330 -6.87 -3.82 -4.54
C THR A 330 -8.21 -4.32 -5.06
N GLU A 331 -8.65 -5.52 -4.68
CA GLU A 331 -9.98 -6.03 -5.03
C GLU A 331 -11.08 -5.19 -4.34
N ALA A 332 -10.85 -4.78 -3.09
CA ALA A 332 -11.75 -3.89 -2.37
C ALA A 332 -11.84 -2.53 -3.08
N LEU A 333 -10.70 -1.93 -3.43
CA LEU A 333 -10.68 -0.66 -4.16
C LEU A 333 -11.38 -0.77 -5.52
N GLU A 334 -11.11 -1.82 -6.30
CA GLU A 334 -11.78 -2.08 -7.57
C GLU A 334 -13.30 -2.16 -7.39
N THR A 335 -13.76 -2.96 -6.42
CA THR A 335 -15.19 -3.13 -6.14
C THR A 335 -15.86 -1.78 -5.85
N TRP A 336 -15.22 -0.93 -5.06
CA TRP A 336 -15.78 0.38 -4.71
C TRP A 336 -15.70 1.39 -5.85
N VAL A 337 -14.59 1.41 -6.58
CA VAL A 337 -14.36 2.33 -7.69
C VAL A 337 -15.26 1.99 -8.88
N LEU A 338 -15.30 0.72 -9.30
CA LEU A 338 -15.98 0.29 -10.52
C LEU A 338 -17.43 -0.11 -10.30
N SER A 339 -17.71 -0.92 -9.28
CA SER A 339 -19.02 -1.55 -9.15
C SER A 339 -20.01 -0.73 -8.32
N LYS A 340 -19.51 0.00 -7.32
CA LYS A 340 -20.36 0.67 -6.32
C LYS A 340 -20.42 2.19 -6.45
N SER A 341 -19.43 2.82 -7.08
CA SER A 341 -19.48 4.26 -7.33
C SER A 341 -20.31 4.61 -8.57
N LYS A 342 -21.19 5.60 -8.45
CA LYS A 342 -21.88 6.23 -9.58
C LYS A 342 -20.96 7.27 -10.20
N ARG A 343 -20.99 7.48 -11.52
CA ARG A 343 -20.17 8.51 -12.21
C ARG A 343 -20.62 9.97 -11.93
N GLY A 344 -21.32 10.22 -10.82
CA GLY A 344 -21.75 11.55 -10.39
C GLY A 344 -20.66 12.35 -9.65
N PRO A 345 -20.90 13.66 -9.40
CA PRO A 345 -19.97 14.53 -8.68
C PRO A 345 -19.70 14.14 -7.22
N ALA A 346 -20.71 13.60 -6.52
CA ALA A 346 -20.59 13.19 -5.11
C ALA A 346 -19.53 12.08 -4.93
N ASP A 347 -19.63 11.03 -5.73
CA ASP A 347 -18.74 9.87 -5.71
C ASP A 347 -17.36 10.15 -6.33
N ARG A 348 -17.21 11.26 -7.05
CA ARG A 348 -15.92 11.64 -7.65
C ARG A 348 -14.84 11.76 -6.58
N GLN A 349 -15.12 12.38 -5.43
CA GLN A 349 -14.14 12.51 -4.35
C GLN A 349 -13.75 11.15 -3.76
N ALA A 350 -14.70 10.23 -3.66
CA ALA A 350 -14.44 8.86 -3.22
C ALA A 350 -13.51 8.11 -4.18
N ARG A 351 -13.70 8.27 -5.49
CA ARG A 351 -12.81 7.70 -6.53
C ARG A 351 -11.41 8.32 -6.47
N LEU A 352 -11.31 9.65 -6.37
CA LEU A 352 -10.01 10.34 -6.25
C LEU A 352 -9.23 9.86 -5.02
N LEU A 353 -9.91 9.70 -3.87
CA LEU A 353 -9.30 9.13 -2.67
C LEU A 353 -8.85 7.68 -2.90
N ALA A 354 -9.67 6.86 -3.57
CA ALA A 354 -9.31 5.48 -3.90
C ALA A 354 -8.06 5.40 -4.81
N PHE A 355 -7.92 6.28 -5.80
CA PHE A 355 -6.73 6.32 -6.66
C PHE A 355 -5.46 6.67 -5.89
N ARG A 356 -5.51 7.72 -5.04
CA ARG A 356 -4.37 8.07 -4.18
C ARG A 356 -4.01 6.94 -3.22
N THR A 357 -5.03 6.28 -2.68
CA THR A 357 -4.88 5.14 -1.78
C THR A 357 -4.24 3.94 -2.50
N ALA A 358 -4.63 3.65 -3.75
CA ALA A 358 -4.04 2.61 -4.58
C ALA A 358 -2.56 2.90 -4.89
N SER A 359 -2.25 4.15 -5.27
CA SER A 359 -0.88 4.60 -5.55
C SER A 359 0.02 4.44 -4.32
N ARG A 360 -0.44 4.89 -3.15
CA ARG A 360 0.28 4.73 -1.88
C ARG A 360 0.49 3.26 -1.49
N ALA A 361 -0.47 2.39 -1.77
CA ALA A 361 -0.29 0.95 -1.54
C ALA A 361 0.82 0.39 -2.42
N GLN A 362 0.92 0.84 -3.67
CA GLN A 362 2.00 0.45 -4.57
C GLN A 362 3.36 1.02 -4.11
N ASP A 363 3.41 2.26 -3.60
CA ASP A 363 4.62 2.86 -3.02
C ASP A 363 5.21 1.96 -1.93
N MET A 364 4.36 1.48 -1.01
CA MET A 364 4.79 0.61 0.08
C MET A 364 5.40 -0.70 -0.42
N VAL A 365 4.84 -1.29 -1.48
CA VAL A 365 5.36 -2.54 -2.06
C VAL A 365 6.66 -2.27 -2.82
N GLU A 366 6.81 -1.13 -3.51
CA GLU A 366 8.05 -0.74 -4.19
C GLU A 366 9.18 -0.44 -3.19
N GLU A 367 8.91 0.32 -2.13
CA GLU A 367 9.86 0.62 -1.06
C GLU A 367 10.37 -0.67 -0.38
N TYR A 368 9.48 -1.62 -0.10
CA TYR A 368 9.88 -2.93 0.41
C TYR A 368 10.73 -3.74 -0.57
N GLY A 369 10.67 -3.42 -1.86
CA GLY A 369 11.54 -3.99 -2.90
C GLY A 369 13.02 -3.73 -2.65
N ALA A 370 13.39 -2.70 -1.87
CA ALA A 370 14.76 -2.49 -1.41
C ALA A 370 15.23 -3.54 -0.39
N ILE A 371 14.31 -4.20 0.32
CA ILE A 371 14.58 -5.24 1.32
C ILE A 371 14.47 -6.64 0.69
N ASP A 372 13.33 -6.94 0.04
CA ASP A 372 13.10 -8.22 -0.64
C ASP A 372 12.34 -7.99 -1.95
N ARG A 373 13.12 -7.81 -3.01
CA ARG A 373 12.61 -7.56 -4.36
C ARG A 373 11.79 -8.71 -4.93
N ARG A 374 12.13 -9.97 -4.62
CA ARG A 374 11.40 -11.13 -5.15
C ARG A 374 9.97 -11.14 -4.59
N LEU A 375 9.86 -10.90 -3.28
CA LEU A 375 8.56 -10.81 -2.63
C LEU A 375 7.77 -9.59 -3.12
N SER A 376 8.43 -8.43 -3.28
CA SER A 376 7.80 -7.23 -3.85
C SER A 376 7.20 -7.46 -5.24
N ILE A 377 7.93 -8.14 -6.14
CA ILE A 377 7.42 -8.50 -7.48
C ILE A 377 6.22 -9.44 -7.37
N ALA A 378 6.29 -10.45 -6.50
CA ALA A 378 5.19 -11.39 -6.30
C ALA A 378 3.92 -10.69 -5.80
N VAL A 379 4.04 -9.74 -4.88
CA VAL A 379 2.93 -8.93 -4.38
C VAL A 379 2.38 -8.00 -5.46
N HIS A 380 3.24 -7.32 -6.23
CA HIS A 380 2.81 -6.50 -7.35
C HIS A 380 2.01 -7.30 -8.39
N ARG A 381 2.45 -8.51 -8.73
CA ARG A 381 1.71 -9.40 -9.63
C ARG A 381 0.30 -9.67 -9.11
N LYS A 382 0.18 -10.01 -7.82
CA LYS A 382 -1.14 -10.20 -7.17
C LYS A 382 -2.00 -8.93 -7.25
N MET A 383 -1.45 -7.75 -6.97
CA MET A 383 -2.18 -6.48 -7.09
C MET A 383 -2.67 -6.22 -8.52
N LEU A 384 -1.82 -6.47 -9.52
CA LEU A 384 -2.15 -6.29 -10.93
C LEU A 384 -3.25 -7.25 -11.40
N SER A 385 -3.19 -8.52 -10.97
CA SER A 385 -4.21 -9.52 -11.30
C SER A 385 -5.55 -9.31 -10.59
N SER A 386 -5.56 -8.54 -9.50
CA SER A 386 -6.67 -8.46 -8.55
C SER A 386 -7.18 -7.04 -8.30
N GLY A 387 -7.10 -6.16 -9.30
CA GLY A 387 -7.88 -4.91 -9.29
C GLY A 387 -7.10 -3.62 -9.46
N LEU A 388 -5.76 -3.64 -9.41
CA LEU A 388 -4.96 -2.43 -9.64
C LEU A 388 -5.15 -1.86 -11.07
N ILE A 389 -5.07 -2.70 -12.10
CA ILE A 389 -5.26 -2.26 -13.50
C ILE A 389 -6.65 -1.67 -13.74
N PRO A 390 -7.76 -2.32 -13.32
CA PRO A 390 -9.10 -1.74 -13.45
C PRO A 390 -9.26 -0.40 -12.72
N VAL A 391 -8.67 -0.26 -11.52
CA VAL A 391 -8.63 1.03 -10.79
C VAL A 391 -7.88 2.09 -11.58
N MET A 392 -6.75 1.76 -12.22
CA MET A 392 -6.01 2.70 -13.09
C MET A 392 -6.84 3.13 -14.31
N ILE A 393 -7.56 2.20 -14.94
CA ILE A 393 -8.42 2.48 -16.09
C ILE A 393 -9.50 3.50 -15.72
N GLU A 394 -10.23 3.29 -14.62
CA GLU A 394 -11.24 4.24 -14.16
C GLU A 394 -10.62 5.57 -13.70
N GLY A 395 -9.40 5.53 -13.17
CA GLY A 395 -8.58 6.71 -12.85
C GLY A 395 -8.40 7.63 -14.05
N MET A 396 -7.92 7.08 -15.18
CA MET A 396 -7.70 7.87 -16.40
C MET A 396 -9.01 8.45 -16.96
N GLN A 397 -10.14 7.79 -16.74
CA GLN A 397 -11.46 8.28 -17.18
C GLN A 397 -12.07 9.33 -16.24
N THR A 398 -11.72 9.31 -14.95
CA THR A 398 -12.32 10.17 -13.92
C THR A 398 -11.50 11.43 -13.62
N ILE A 399 -10.17 11.32 -13.64
CA ILE A 399 -9.26 12.39 -13.21
C ILE A 399 -9.23 13.47 -14.29
N ARG A 400 -9.43 14.72 -13.85
CA ARG A 400 -9.22 15.89 -14.70
C ARG A 400 -7.80 16.41 -14.51
N ARG A 401 -7.21 17.00 -15.55
CA ARG A 401 -5.83 17.51 -15.54
C ARG A 401 -5.56 18.57 -14.47
N GLU A 402 -6.59 19.24 -13.96
CA GLU A 402 -6.41 20.25 -12.90
C GLU A 402 -6.10 19.63 -11.53
N ASP A 403 -6.45 18.36 -11.29
CA ASP A 403 -6.13 17.64 -10.06
C ASP A 403 -4.70 17.10 -10.11
N LYS A 404 -3.73 18.00 -9.86
CA LYS A 404 -2.29 17.71 -9.97
C LYS A 404 -1.85 16.53 -9.09
N GLU A 405 -2.37 16.44 -7.87
CA GLU A 405 -2.01 15.40 -6.91
C GLU A 405 -2.46 14.02 -7.39
N THR A 406 -3.73 13.89 -7.79
CA THR A 406 -4.26 12.59 -8.24
C THR A 406 -3.72 12.22 -9.62
N THR A 407 -3.47 13.21 -10.48
CA THR A 407 -2.75 13.03 -11.76
C THR A 407 -1.35 12.46 -11.51
N LEU A 408 -0.57 13.05 -10.58
CA LEU A 408 0.74 12.53 -10.24
C LEU A 408 0.66 11.08 -9.72
N ALA A 409 -0.29 10.80 -8.81
CA ALA A 409 -0.48 9.47 -8.24
C ALA A 409 -0.80 8.42 -9.31
N LEU A 410 -1.67 8.73 -10.27
CA LEU A 410 -2.02 7.82 -11.37
C LEU A 410 -0.85 7.63 -12.35
N SER A 411 -0.15 8.71 -12.69
CA SER A 411 1.04 8.64 -13.55
C SER A 411 2.10 7.71 -12.96
N GLN A 412 2.37 7.86 -11.66
CA GLN A 412 3.29 6.99 -10.93
C GLN A 412 2.84 5.52 -10.93
N MET A 413 1.53 5.25 -10.83
CA MET A 413 1.02 3.88 -10.91
C MET A 413 1.26 3.22 -12.27
N MET A 414 1.01 3.98 -13.35
CA MET A 414 1.24 3.52 -14.72
C MET A 414 2.71 3.26 -14.99
N ASP A 415 3.55 4.21 -14.61
CA ASP A 415 5.00 4.16 -14.77
C ASP A 415 5.62 2.99 -13.98
N ARG A 416 5.17 2.72 -12.76
CA ARG A 416 5.60 1.52 -12.00
C ARG A 416 5.18 0.22 -12.65
N THR A 417 3.94 0.15 -13.13
CA THR A 417 3.44 -1.04 -13.82
C THR A 417 4.23 -1.29 -15.10
N LYS A 418 4.49 -0.24 -15.87
CA LYS A 418 5.36 -0.26 -17.05
C LYS A 418 6.75 -0.77 -16.69
N ARG A 419 7.43 -0.15 -15.72
CA ARG A 419 8.77 -0.59 -15.27
C ARG A 419 8.80 -2.04 -14.79
N LEU A 420 7.74 -2.50 -14.12
CA LEU A 420 7.64 -3.88 -13.66
C LEU A 420 7.56 -4.85 -14.84
N VAL A 421 6.76 -4.52 -15.87
CA VAL A 421 6.66 -5.30 -17.10
C VAL A 421 7.98 -5.30 -17.88
N GLU A 422 8.61 -4.13 -18.02
CA GLU A 422 9.91 -3.97 -18.70
C GLU A 422 11.02 -4.77 -18.00
N GLY A 423 11.13 -4.63 -16.68
CA GLY A 423 12.14 -5.31 -15.88
C GLY A 423 11.85 -6.79 -15.61
N TYR A 424 10.59 -7.22 -15.78
CA TYR A 424 10.16 -8.61 -15.62
C TYR A 424 9.09 -8.97 -16.65
N PRO A 425 9.49 -9.27 -17.90
CA PRO A 425 8.56 -9.59 -18.98
C PRO A 425 7.57 -10.73 -18.65
N LYS A 426 7.93 -11.65 -17.74
CA LYS A 426 7.04 -12.67 -17.15
C LYS A 426 5.74 -12.14 -16.55
N VAL A 427 5.68 -10.87 -16.18
CA VAL A 427 4.48 -10.21 -15.63
C VAL A 427 3.53 -9.76 -16.75
N ALA A 428 4.05 -9.57 -17.96
CA ALA A 428 3.29 -9.01 -19.07
C ALA A 428 2.04 -9.85 -19.44
N PRO A 429 2.10 -11.20 -19.54
CA PRO A 429 0.91 -12.00 -19.85
C PRO A 429 -0.20 -11.85 -18.81
N GLU A 430 0.13 -11.64 -17.54
CA GLU A 430 -0.86 -11.42 -16.48
C GLU A 430 -1.56 -10.08 -16.67
N VAL A 431 -0.78 -9.02 -16.94
CA VAL A 431 -1.32 -7.68 -17.21
C VAL A 431 -2.16 -7.68 -18.49
N ASP A 432 -1.68 -8.32 -19.55
CA ASP A 432 -2.39 -8.48 -20.83
C ASP A 432 -3.75 -9.17 -20.65
N ASN A 433 -3.81 -10.25 -19.86
CA ASN A 433 -5.06 -10.94 -19.56
C ASN A 433 -6.07 -10.04 -18.83
N VAL A 434 -5.61 -9.21 -17.88
CA VAL A 434 -6.47 -8.26 -17.18
C VAL A 434 -6.93 -7.15 -18.14
N LEU A 435 -6.03 -6.59 -18.95
CA LEU A 435 -6.38 -5.59 -19.97
C LEU A 435 -7.43 -6.13 -20.95
N LYS A 436 -7.24 -7.35 -21.46
CA LYS A 436 -8.20 -8.03 -22.33
C LYS A 436 -9.55 -8.26 -21.67
N ARG A 437 -9.58 -8.62 -20.38
CA ARG A 437 -10.83 -8.80 -19.63
C ARG A 437 -11.63 -7.50 -19.52
N HIS A 438 -10.97 -6.37 -19.27
CA HIS A 438 -11.66 -5.09 -19.02
C HIS A 438 -11.90 -4.25 -20.27
N ARG A 439 -11.09 -4.42 -21.32
CA ARG A 439 -11.12 -3.58 -22.53
C ARG A 439 -11.23 -4.38 -23.83
N GLY A 440 -11.33 -5.71 -23.76
CA GLY A 440 -11.38 -6.60 -24.91
C GLY A 440 -10.03 -6.79 -25.60
N ALA A 441 -10.01 -7.56 -26.69
CA ALA A 441 -8.80 -7.81 -27.49
C ALA A 441 -8.16 -6.54 -28.07
N ARG A 442 -8.94 -5.45 -28.20
CA ARG A 442 -8.48 -4.14 -28.69
C ARG A 442 -8.17 -3.16 -27.55
N TYR A 443 -7.66 -3.63 -26.40
CA TYR A 443 -7.35 -2.75 -25.27
C TYR A 443 -6.38 -1.61 -25.61
N ARG A 444 -5.62 -1.74 -26.70
CA ARG A 444 -4.73 -0.72 -27.26
C ARG A 444 -5.46 0.52 -27.78
N ASP A 445 -6.73 0.36 -28.15
CA ASP A 445 -7.57 1.46 -28.60
C ASP A 445 -7.71 2.45 -27.44
N HIS A 446 -7.10 3.63 -27.62
CA HIS A 446 -7.08 4.71 -26.64
C HIS A 446 -8.24 5.68 -26.83
N HIS A 447 -9.17 5.46 -27.77
CA HIS A 447 -10.30 6.37 -28.01
C HIS A 447 -11.19 6.56 -26.78
N PHE A 448 -11.23 5.58 -25.86
CA PHE A 448 -11.94 5.73 -24.58
C PHE A 448 -11.31 6.75 -23.62
N LEU A 449 -10.09 7.19 -23.92
CA LEU A 449 -9.34 8.21 -23.21
C LEU A 449 -9.29 9.53 -23.97
N SER A 450 -9.96 9.64 -25.12
CA SER A 450 -9.92 10.85 -25.96
C SER A 450 -10.29 12.10 -25.16
N GLY A 451 -9.36 13.07 -25.13
CA GLY A 451 -9.51 14.35 -24.44
C GLY A 451 -9.17 14.32 -22.94
N THR A 452 -8.78 13.16 -22.39
CA THR A 452 -8.37 13.05 -20.98
C THR A 452 -6.90 13.44 -20.78
N GLY A 453 -6.08 13.30 -21.82
CA GLY A 453 -4.65 13.53 -21.75
C GLY A 453 -3.80 12.35 -21.30
N TRP A 454 -4.42 11.18 -21.10
CA TRP A 454 -3.76 9.93 -20.70
C TRP A 454 -3.44 9.02 -21.89
N GLU A 455 -3.77 9.43 -23.11
CA GLU A 455 -3.64 8.63 -24.33
C GLU A 455 -2.20 8.14 -24.52
N ALA A 456 -1.22 9.04 -24.41
CA ALA A 456 0.20 8.70 -24.55
C ALA A 456 0.66 7.70 -23.49
N SER A 457 0.38 7.97 -22.20
CA SER A 457 0.74 7.08 -21.09
C SER A 457 0.11 5.70 -21.24
N TRP A 458 -1.15 5.63 -21.69
CA TRP A 458 -1.84 4.36 -21.93
C TRP A 458 -1.20 3.57 -23.06
N ILE A 459 -0.92 4.24 -24.18
CA ILE A 459 -0.25 3.63 -25.33
C ILE A 459 1.11 3.07 -24.91
N TYR A 460 1.90 3.81 -24.13
CA TYR A 460 3.19 3.34 -23.65
C TYR A 460 3.08 2.11 -22.74
N LEU A 461 2.10 2.08 -21.84
CA LEU A 461 1.85 0.91 -21.00
C LEU A 461 1.44 -0.31 -21.86
N CYS A 462 0.49 -0.15 -22.78
CA CYS A 462 0.03 -1.23 -23.66
C CYS A 462 1.18 -1.79 -24.51
N ARG A 463 1.98 -0.91 -25.12
CA ARG A 463 3.17 -1.29 -25.89
C ARG A 463 4.17 -2.10 -25.06
N SER A 464 4.39 -1.70 -23.81
CA SER A 464 5.29 -2.42 -22.89
C SER A 464 4.75 -3.81 -22.58
N VAL A 465 3.44 -3.93 -22.35
CA VAL A 465 2.77 -5.21 -22.09
C VAL A 465 2.84 -6.14 -23.30
N GLU A 466 2.57 -5.65 -24.50
CA GLU A 466 2.66 -6.44 -25.72
C GLU A 466 4.08 -6.92 -25.99
N THR A 467 5.05 -6.02 -25.82
CA THR A 467 6.46 -6.33 -25.98
C THR A 467 6.86 -7.42 -24.99
N GLY A 468 6.46 -7.28 -23.73
CA GLY A 468 6.73 -8.30 -22.71
C GLY A 468 6.04 -9.64 -22.99
N CYS A 469 4.83 -9.65 -23.56
CA CYS A 469 4.17 -10.89 -23.98
C CYS A 469 4.95 -11.58 -25.11
N GLY A 470 5.35 -10.81 -26.14
CA GLY A 470 6.15 -11.34 -27.24
C GLY A 470 7.51 -11.89 -26.79
N VAL A 471 8.10 -11.33 -25.74
CA VAL A 471 9.31 -11.87 -25.09
C VAL A 471 9.02 -13.23 -24.43
N GLU A 472 7.87 -13.41 -23.75
CA GLU A 472 7.55 -14.68 -23.07
C GLU A 472 7.05 -15.78 -24.00
N ASP A 473 6.43 -15.45 -25.13
CA ASP A 473 5.97 -16.41 -26.14
C ASP A 473 7.13 -17.19 -26.80
N GLY A 474 8.37 -16.82 -26.49
CA GLY A 474 9.55 -17.65 -26.74
C GLY A 474 9.97 -17.75 -28.21
N ILE A 475 9.42 -16.90 -29.06
CA ILE A 475 9.93 -16.66 -30.41
C ILE A 475 11.20 -15.79 -30.24
N TRP A 476 12.27 -16.44 -29.80
CA TRP A 476 13.56 -15.80 -29.57
C TRP A 476 14.38 -15.79 -30.86
N ASP A 477 14.14 -14.81 -31.71
CA ASP A 477 14.98 -14.63 -32.90
C ASP A 477 16.31 -13.94 -32.57
N THR A 478 16.45 -13.41 -31.35
CA THR A 478 17.65 -12.71 -30.92
C THR A 478 18.67 -13.66 -30.29
N THR A 479 19.78 -13.89 -31.00
CA THR A 479 21.03 -14.43 -30.42
C THR A 479 21.90 -13.28 -29.91
N ALA A 480 22.07 -13.19 -28.58
CA ALA A 480 23.02 -12.28 -27.97
C ALA A 480 24.47 -12.74 -28.20
N CYS A 481 25.32 -11.87 -28.74
CA CYS A 481 26.76 -12.09 -28.83
C CYS A 481 27.51 -10.81 -28.44
N ASP A 482 28.39 -10.93 -27.45
CA ASP A 482 29.18 -9.81 -26.93
C ASP A 482 30.47 -9.56 -27.74
N ASN A 483 30.77 -10.41 -28.73
CA ASN A 483 31.84 -10.13 -29.69
C ASN A 483 31.36 -9.07 -30.69
N LEU A 484 31.84 -7.83 -30.54
CA LEU A 484 31.48 -6.71 -31.43
C LEU A 484 31.86 -6.98 -32.91
N GLY A 485 32.83 -7.85 -33.16
CA GLY A 485 33.25 -8.30 -34.50
C GLY A 485 32.55 -9.56 -35.01
N CYS A 486 31.44 -9.99 -34.39
CA CYS A 486 30.72 -11.20 -34.79
C CYS A 486 30.28 -11.14 -36.27
N PRO A 487 30.75 -12.07 -37.14
CA PRO A 487 30.41 -12.07 -38.56
C PRO A 487 29.02 -12.67 -38.84
N THR A 488 28.52 -13.52 -37.93
CA THR A 488 27.18 -14.13 -38.00
C THR A 488 26.10 -13.13 -37.59
N ARG A 489 26.08 -11.97 -38.24
CA ARG A 489 25.08 -10.93 -38.03
C ARG A 489 23.66 -11.37 -38.36
N HIS A 490 23.44 -12.48 -39.11
CA HIS A 490 22.15 -12.66 -39.80
C HIS A 490 21.49 -14.05 -39.94
N VAL A 491 22.09 -15.22 -39.69
CA VAL A 491 21.46 -16.44 -40.31
C VAL A 491 21.56 -17.78 -39.58
N SER A 492 22.29 -17.96 -38.48
CA SER A 492 22.27 -19.28 -37.84
C SER A 492 21.01 -19.43 -36.99
N PRO A 493 20.22 -20.52 -37.14
CA PRO A 493 19.15 -20.81 -36.20
C PRO A 493 19.72 -20.78 -34.78
N PRO A 494 19.00 -20.21 -33.81
CA PRO A 494 19.52 -20.00 -32.47
C PRO A 494 20.06 -21.31 -31.94
N THR A 495 21.39 -21.41 -31.77
CA THR A 495 21.95 -22.48 -30.97
C THR A 495 21.34 -22.31 -29.58
N PRO A 496 20.61 -23.31 -29.05
CA PRO A 496 19.64 -23.09 -27.97
C PRO A 496 20.27 -22.57 -26.66
N ILE A 497 21.59 -22.62 -26.54
CA ILE A 497 22.33 -22.09 -25.39
C ILE A 497 23.59 -21.40 -25.90
N GLY A 498 23.57 -20.06 -25.97
CA GLY A 498 24.79 -19.28 -26.20
C GLY A 498 25.87 -19.65 -25.17
N LYS A 499 27.13 -19.65 -25.60
CA LYS A 499 28.25 -19.95 -24.70
C LYS A 499 28.49 -18.77 -23.78
N VAL A 500 28.48 -19.00 -22.48
CA VAL A 500 28.80 -17.99 -21.47
C VAL A 500 30.27 -18.13 -21.08
N CYS A 501 30.97 -17.02 -20.86
CA CYS A 501 32.33 -17.08 -20.35
C CYS A 501 32.36 -17.77 -18.97
N ALA A 502 33.09 -18.88 -18.85
CA ALA A 502 33.19 -19.66 -17.61
C ALA A 502 33.94 -18.92 -16.48
N GLY A 503 34.63 -17.82 -16.79
CA GLY A 503 35.32 -17.01 -15.79
C GLY A 503 34.37 -16.00 -15.14
N CYS A 504 33.88 -15.05 -15.92
CA CYS A 504 33.08 -13.94 -15.40
C CYS A 504 31.57 -14.18 -15.37
N HIS A 505 31.07 -15.13 -16.16
CA HIS A 505 29.64 -15.37 -16.38
C HIS A 505 28.82 -14.16 -16.86
N THR A 506 29.45 -13.04 -17.22
CA THR A 506 28.78 -11.83 -17.70
C THR A 506 28.65 -11.82 -19.22
N MET A 507 29.67 -12.29 -19.94
CA MET A 507 29.67 -12.30 -21.42
C MET A 507 29.04 -13.58 -22.01
N SER A 508 28.34 -13.39 -23.12
CA SER A 508 27.61 -14.37 -23.92
C SER A 508 28.08 -14.35 -25.37
N TYR A 509 28.26 -15.52 -25.96
CA TYR A 509 28.77 -15.68 -27.32
C TYR A 509 27.94 -16.69 -28.09
N CYS A 510 27.71 -16.43 -29.39
CA CYS A 510 27.03 -17.40 -30.27
C CYS A 510 27.87 -18.68 -30.51
N GLY A 511 29.18 -18.65 -30.24
CA GLY A 511 30.09 -19.78 -30.40
C GLY A 511 31.49 -19.54 -29.85
N ALA A 512 32.32 -20.59 -29.85
CA ALA A 512 33.69 -20.52 -29.33
C ALA A 512 34.60 -19.58 -30.15
N GLU A 513 34.37 -19.47 -31.46
CA GLU A 513 35.15 -18.58 -32.31
C GLU A 513 34.93 -17.11 -31.96
N CYS A 514 33.67 -16.71 -31.70
CA CYS A 514 33.39 -15.35 -31.21
C CYS A 514 33.99 -15.10 -29.82
N GLN A 515 33.96 -16.08 -28.93
CA GLN A 515 34.61 -15.96 -27.62
C GLN A 515 36.13 -15.77 -27.76
N LYS A 516 36.81 -16.56 -28.61
CA LYS A 516 38.26 -16.43 -28.84
C LYS A 516 38.63 -15.08 -29.47
N ALA A 517 37.83 -14.61 -30.42
CA ALA A 517 38.04 -13.32 -31.08
C ALA A 517 37.89 -12.18 -30.06
N ASP A 518 36.79 -12.16 -29.30
CA ASP A 518 36.55 -11.15 -28.27
C ASP A 518 37.58 -11.21 -27.14
N TRP A 519 38.04 -12.42 -26.77
CA TRP A 519 39.11 -12.62 -25.79
C TRP A 519 40.40 -11.90 -26.17
N LYS A 520 40.81 -12.01 -27.44
CA LYS A 520 42.00 -11.33 -27.98
C LYS A 520 41.77 -9.82 -28.11
N ALA A 521 40.56 -9.40 -28.48
CA ALA A 521 40.25 -8.01 -28.78
C ALA A 521 40.03 -7.12 -27.53
N GLN A 522 39.49 -7.68 -26.45
CA GLN A 522 39.18 -6.91 -25.22
C GLN A 522 38.86 -7.75 -23.99
N HIS A 523 38.14 -8.87 -24.12
CA HIS A 523 37.52 -9.52 -22.96
C HIS A 523 38.54 -10.03 -21.93
N ARG A 524 39.78 -10.36 -22.36
CA ARG A 524 40.84 -10.78 -21.44
C ARG A 524 41.12 -9.75 -20.34
N GLU A 525 41.07 -8.46 -20.66
CA GLU A 525 41.34 -7.35 -19.72
C GLU A 525 40.17 -7.12 -18.76
N GLU A 526 38.95 -7.36 -19.25
CA GLU A 526 37.70 -7.17 -18.52
C GLU A 526 37.36 -8.35 -17.60
N CYS A 527 37.66 -9.57 -18.04
CA CYS A 527 37.16 -10.80 -17.44
C CYS A 527 37.48 -10.92 -15.95
N ARG A 528 38.68 -10.49 -15.53
CA ARG A 528 39.08 -10.50 -14.12
C ARG A 528 38.18 -9.59 -13.27
N LYS A 529 38.01 -8.32 -13.66
CA LYS A 529 37.16 -7.37 -12.93
C LYS A 529 35.68 -7.78 -12.98
N ALA A 530 35.23 -8.28 -14.13
CA ALA A 530 33.89 -8.82 -14.32
C ALA A 530 33.58 -9.97 -13.36
N ARG A 531 34.55 -10.89 -13.21
CA ARG A 531 34.46 -12.03 -12.32
C ARG A 531 34.41 -11.60 -10.86
N GLU A 532 35.25 -10.67 -10.44
CA GLU A 532 35.21 -10.11 -9.09
C GLU A 532 33.85 -9.46 -8.78
N ALA A 533 33.28 -8.71 -9.74
CA ALA A 533 31.95 -8.12 -9.61
C ALA A 533 30.84 -9.19 -9.58
N TYR A 534 30.96 -10.26 -10.36
CA TYR A 534 30.06 -11.41 -10.33
C TYR A 534 30.11 -12.12 -8.97
N ASP A 535 31.30 -12.43 -8.45
CA ASP A 535 31.51 -13.14 -7.19
C ASP A 535 31.00 -12.32 -6.00
N LYS A 536 31.26 -11.00 -5.98
CA LYS A 536 30.70 -10.08 -4.99
C LYS A 536 29.16 -10.12 -4.95
N ARG A 537 28.52 -10.11 -6.13
CA ARG A 537 27.05 -10.17 -6.25
C ARG A 537 26.49 -11.54 -5.86
N LYS A 538 27.20 -12.61 -6.18
CA LYS A 538 26.81 -13.97 -5.78
C LYS A 538 26.85 -14.15 -4.27
N VAL A 539 27.84 -13.56 -3.59
CA VAL A 539 27.99 -13.61 -2.13
C VAL A 539 26.99 -12.71 -1.41
N SER A 540 26.63 -11.54 -1.96
CA SER A 540 25.70 -10.62 -1.29
C SER A 540 24.25 -11.11 -1.22
N GLY A 541 23.89 -12.15 -1.99
CA GLY A 541 22.51 -12.64 -2.06
C GLY A 541 21.54 -11.68 -2.78
N ASN A 542 22.06 -10.58 -3.35
CA ASN A 542 21.28 -9.62 -4.11
C ASN A 542 20.73 -10.24 -5.41
N LEU A 543 19.77 -9.56 -6.02
CA LEU A 543 19.17 -9.99 -7.28
C LEU A 543 20.26 -10.10 -8.37
N HIS A 544 20.56 -11.32 -8.78
CA HIS A 544 21.55 -11.58 -9.80
C HIS A 544 20.99 -11.32 -11.20
N TYR A 545 21.67 -10.48 -11.99
CA TYR A 545 21.34 -10.25 -13.39
C TYR A 545 21.73 -11.46 -14.26
N THR A 546 20.85 -12.47 -14.27
CA THR A 546 21.08 -13.72 -14.99
C THR A 546 21.16 -13.51 -16.50
N GLN A 547 21.84 -14.40 -17.22
CA GLN A 547 21.85 -14.40 -18.69
C GLN A 547 20.44 -14.56 -19.30
N THR A 548 19.55 -15.28 -18.62
CA THR A 548 18.14 -15.37 -19.03
C THR A 548 17.44 -14.00 -18.95
N LEU A 549 17.70 -13.22 -17.90
CA LEU A 549 17.15 -11.88 -17.75
C LEU A 549 17.79 -10.91 -18.75
N ARG A 550 19.11 -11.01 -18.97
CA ARG A 550 19.82 -10.28 -20.04
C ARG A 550 19.17 -10.49 -21.39
N ARG A 551 18.94 -11.76 -21.77
CA ARG A 551 18.30 -12.11 -23.04
C ARG A 551 16.88 -11.53 -23.15
N ARG A 552 16.11 -11.58 -22.07
CA ARG A 552 14.76 -10.98 -22.00
C ARG A 552 14.79 -9.47 -22.22
N HIS A 553 15.65 -8.76 -21.50
CA HIS A 553 15.77 -7.31 -21.64
C HIS A 553 16.28 -6.90 -23.01
N LEU A 554 17.19 -7.69 -23.59
CA LEU A 554 17.64 -7.48 -24.95
C LEU A 554 16.50 -7.60 -25.96
N GLU A 555 15.76 -8.72 -25.90
CA GLU A 555 14.60 -8.96 -26.76
C GLU A 555 13.56 -7.84 -26.58
N PHE A 556 13.32 -7.44 -25.33
CA PHE A 556 12.43 -6.33 -25.00
C PHE A 556 12.90 -5.02 -25.63
N ALA A 557 14.19 -4.71 -25.56
CA ALA A 557 14.77 -3.51 -26.13
C ALA A 557 14.67 -3.47 -27.65
N CYS A 558 14.96 -4.59 -28.31
CA CYS A 558 14.88 -4.70 -29.76
C CYS A 558 13.45 -4.57 -30.27
N ARG A 559 12.49 -5.24 -29.62
CA ARG A 559 11.06 -5.11 -29.94
C ARG A 559 10.55 -3.70 -29.67
N SER A 560 10.89 -3.12 -28.52
CA SER A 560 10.45 -1.77 -28.16
C SER A 560 10.97 -0.74 -29.16
N ALA A 561 12.24 -0.84 -29.55
CA ALA A 561 12.80 0.00 -30.59
C ALA A 561 12.08 -0.21 -31.93
N ALA A 562 11.90 -1.45 -32.38
CA ALA A 562 11.15 -1.76 -33.60
C ALA A 562 9.73 -1.16 -33.61
N TYR A 563 9.03 -1.17 -32.48
CA TYR A 563 7.72 -0.53 -32.34
C TYR A 563 7.79 0.99 -32.46
N THR A 564 8.69 1.67 -31.76
CA THR A 564 8.87 3.13 -31.85
C THR A 564 9.13 3.57 -33.29
N TYR A 565 9.86 2.72 -34.00
CA TYR A 565 10.29 2.88 -35.36
C TYR A 565 9.28 2.39 -36.41
N SER A 566 8.07 2.01 -35.99
CA SER A 566 6.99 1.53 -36.87
C SER A 566 7.42 0.39 -37.81
N ILE A 567 8.34 -0.45 -37.36
CA ILE A 567 8.85 -1.56 -38.15
C ILE A 567 7.87 -2.73 -38.13
N SER A 568 7.10 -2.89 -39.21
CA SER A 568 6.19 -4.01 -39.40
C SER A 568 6.94 -5.29 -39.78
N GLY A 569 6.96 -6.28 -38.89
CA GLY A 569 7.36 -7.67 -39.19
C GLY A 569 8.38 -8.25 -38.20
N THR A 570 8.09 -9.42 -37.62
CA THR A 570 8.87 -10.03 -36.52
C THR A 570 10.28 -10.51 -36.86
N ASN A 571 10.71 -10.47 -38.14
CA ASN A 571 12.01 -10.98 -38.59
C ASN A 571 13.13 -9.94 -38.43
N HIS A 572 13.31 -9.39 -37.23
CA HIS A 572 14.36 -8.41 -36.95
C HIS A 572 15.69 -9.13 -36.65
N LYS A 573 16.44 -9.42 -37.71
CA LYS A 573 17.72 -10.18 -37.69
C LYS A 573 18.96 -9.36 -37.36
N SER A 574 18.88 -8.36 -36.50
CA SER A 574 19.98 -7.40 -36.41
C SER A 574 20.12 -6.77 -35.05
N VAL A 575 20.26 -7.60 -34.02
CA VAL A 575 20.80 -7.14 -32.74
C VAL A 575 22.31 -7.26 -32.82
N LEU A 576 22.97 -6.18 -33.24
CA LEU A 576 24.38 -6.28 -33.58
C LEU A 576 25.29 -6.39 -32.36
N ARG A 577 24.99 -5.65 -31.27
CA ARG A 577 25.92 -5.45 -30.15
C ARG A 577 25.16 -5.06 -28.88
N ILE A 578 25.67 -5.48 -27.73
CA ILE A 578 25.05 -5.29 -26.41
C ILE A 578 26.12 -4.81 -25.45
N ASP A 579 25.76 -3.82 -24.63
CA ASP A 579 26.44 -3.68 -23.36
C ASP A 579 25.46 -3.39 -22.23
N LEU A 580 25.89 -3.77 -21.04
CA LEU A 580 25.20 -3.59 -19.78
C LEU A 580 26.13 -2.82 -18.89
N TYR A 581 25.67 -1.81 -18.17
CA TYR A 581 26.42 -1.29 -17.04
C TYR A 581 25.47 -0.94 -15.91
N GLU A 582 26.03 -0.86 -14.70
CA GLU A 582 25.30 -0.88 -13.45
C GLU A 582 25.64 0.38 -12.64
N ARG A 583 24.68 1.30 -12.45
CA ARG A 583 24.93 2.52 -11.66
C ARG A 583 23.73 2.95 -10.80
N ARG A 584 24.02 3.64 -9.69
CA ARG A 584 23.07 4.53 -9.01
C ARG A 584 22.90 5.78 -9.89
N SER A 585 21.67 6.28 -10.02
CA SER A 585 21.27 7.40 -10.92
C SER A 585 22.41 8.38 -11.25
N VAL A 586 22.78 8.47 -12.53
CA VAL A 586 23.86 9.32 -13.01
C VAL A 586 23.27 10.62 -13.55
N PRO A 587 23.67 11.80 -13.07
CA PRO A 587 23.36 13.07 -13.74
C PRO A 587 23.79 13.02 -15.21
N ILE A 588 23.07 13.70 -16.11
CA ILE A 588 23.33 13.63 -17.56
C ILE A 588 24.76 14.07 -17.91
N GLU A 589 25.30 15.03 -17.17
CA GLU A 589 26.66 15.53 -17.33
C GLU A 589 27.70 14.46 -17.00
N GLU A 590 27.43 13.66 -15.97
CA GLU A 590 28.27 12.55 -15.58
C GLU A 590 28.11 11.37 -16.56
N TYR A 591 26.90 11.13 -17.09
CA TYR A 591 26.66 10.12 -18.13
C TYR A 591 27.57 10.35 -19.34
N LEU A 592 27.59 11.58 -19.85
CA LEU A 592 28.43 11.96 -21.00
C LEU A 592 29.93 11.79 -20.71
N LYS A 593 30.37 12.22 -19.54
CA LYS A 593 31.77 12.08 -19.12
C LYS A 593 32.19 10.62 -19.01
N VAL A 594 31.31 9.79 -18.46
CA VAL A 594 31.54 8.37 -18.18
C VAL A 594 31.65 7.56 -19.46
N HIS A 595 30.80 7.85 -20.44
CA HIS A 595 30.88 7.22 -21.75
C HIS A 595 32.01 7.79 -22.63
N GLY A 596 32.88 8.67 -22.11
CA GLY A 596 33.93 9.31 -22.92
C GLY A 596 33.38 10.07 -24.12
N LEU A 597 32.13 10.51 -23.99
CA LEU A 597 31.39 11.31 -24.95
C LEU A 597 31.59 12.82 -24.70
N SER A 598 32.47 13.15 -23.75
CA SER A 598 32.98 14.49 -23.47
C SER A 598 34.51 14.43 -23.58
N ASP A 599 35.12 15.45 -24.18
CA ASP A 599 36.57 15.55 -24.45
C ASP A 599 37.47 15.57 -23.19
N GLN A 600 36.91 15.44 -21.98
CA GLN A 600 37.61 15.59 -20.70
C GLN A 600 37.66 14.32 -19.83
N VAL A 601 38.25 13.24 -20.35
CA VAL A 601 38.64 12.10 -19.49
C VAL A 601 40.15 12.06 -19.32
N GLU A 602 40.65 12.85 -18.36
CA GLU A 602 42.04 12.75 -17.88
C GLU A 602 42.13 11.65 -16.80
N GLY A 603 42.96 10.61 -17.02
CA GLY A 603 43.24 9.56 -16.04
C GLY A 603 43.94 8.30 -16.60
N ASP A 604 44.68 7.57 -15.78
CA ASP A 604 45.38 6.32 -16.15
C ASP A 604 44.38 5.17 -16.41
N PRO A 605 44.41 4.52 -17.60
CA PRO A 605 43.65 3.31 -17.91
C PRO A 605 43.72 2.17 -16.88
N SER A 606 44.80 2.09 -16.10
CA SER A 606 45.02 1.04 -15.11
C SER A 606 44.11 1.18 -13.87
N GLU A 607 43.65 2.40 -13.58
CA GLU A 607 42.83 2.74 -12.41
C GLU A 607 41.31 2.63 -12.65
N LEU A 608 40.90 2.19 -13.85
CA LEU A 608 39.48 2.18 -14.21
C LEU A 608 38.65 1.20 -13.35
N THR A 609 37.48 1.63 -12.89
CA THR A 609 36.47 0.77 -12.24
C THR A 609 35.86 -0.22 -13.23
N TRP A 610 35.12 -1.22 -12.73
CA TRP A 610 34.39 -2.15 -13.60
C TRP A 610 33.42 -1.42 -14.54
N ASP A 611 32.72 -0.41 -14.04
CA ASP A 611 31.77 0.39 -14.81
C ASP A 611 32.46 1.06 -15.99
N GLN A 612 33.65 1.64 -15.76
CA GLN A 612 34.47 2.28 -16.78
C GLN A 612 34.99 1.32 -17.87
N LEU A 613 35.03 0.01 -17.62
CA LEU A 613 35.38 -0.98 -18.65
C LEU A 613 34.19 -1.34 -19.53
N GLN A 614 32.98 -1.39 -18.99
CA GLN A 614 31.77 -1.54 -19.80
C GLN A 614 31.60 -0.29 -20.69
N ASP A 615 31.91 0.89 -20.17
CA ASP A 615 31.90 2.13 -20.97
C ASP A 615 32.77 2.04 -22.24
N ARG A 616 33.87 1.26 -22.27
CA ARG A 616 34.68 1.05 -23.50
C ARG A 616 33.96 0.25 -24.59
N ARG A 617 33.16 -0.74 -24.21
CA ARG A 617 32.36 -1.54 -25.15
C ARG A 617 31.24 -0.68 -25.72
N ILE A 618 30.62 0.17 -24.90
CA ILE A 618 29.66 1.19 -25.32
C ILE A 618 30.32 2.21 -26.26
N GLN A 619 31.47 2.76 -25.92
CA GLN A 619 32.23 3.67 -26.79
C GLN A 619 32.49 3.05 -28.16
N ARG A 620 32.92 1.78 -28.22
CA ARG A 620 33.14 1.07 -29.48
C ARG A 620 31.84 0.86 -30.26
N LEU A 621 30.73 0.65 -29.55
CA LEU A 621 29.40 0.54 -30.16
C LEU A 621 28.95 1.87 -30.77
N VAL A 622 29.02 2.95 -29.99
CA VAL A 622 28.66 4.31 -30.40
C VAL A 622 29.56 4.79 -31.54
N LYS A 623 30.89 4.60 -31.44
CA LYS A 623 31.83 4.93 -32.50
C LYS A 623 31.53 4.17 -33.80
N TYR A 624 31.23 2.88 -33.70
CA TYR A 624 30.82 2.11 -34.87
C TYR A 624 29.54 2.64 -35.50
N TYR A 625 28.54 2.99 -34.68
CA TYR A 625 27.32 3.63 -35.16
C TYR A 625 27.61 4.98 -35.83
N ALA A 626 28.49 5.82 -35.27
CA ALA A 626 28.86 7.08 -35.88
C ALA A 626 29.54 6.89 -37.25
N GLU A 627 30.40 5.87 -37.39
CA GLU A 627 31.14 5.60 -38.62
C GLU A 627 30.31 4.87 -39.70
N HIS A 628 29.33 4.06 -39.30
CA HIS A 628 28.64 3.12 -40.20
C HIS A 628 27.11 3.27 -40.19
N GLY A 629 26.55 4.04 -39.26
CA GLY A 629 25.11 4.06 -38.98
C GLY A 629 24.28 4.45 -40.19
N GLU A 630 24.63 5.55 -40.84
CA GLU A 630 23.94 5.98 -42.06
C GLU A 630 24.16 4.99 -43.22
N LYS A 631 25.42 4.61 -43.46
CA LYS A 631 25.80 3.72 -44.57
C LYS A 631 25.18 2.32 -44.49
N GLU A 632 25.09 1.76 -43.29
CA GLU A 632 24.54 0.43 -43.04
C GLU A 632 23.05 0.48 -42.62
N ASN A 633 22.45 1.67 -42.62
CA ASN A 633 21.07 1.92 -42.20
C ASN A 633 20.78 1.36 -40.79
N LEU A 634 21.64 1.70 -39.83
CA LEU A 634 21.55 1.28 -38.45
C LEU A 634 20.80 2.33 -37.62
N ALA A 635 20.23 1.89 -36.51
CA ALA A 635 19.63 2.70 -35.48
C ALA A 635 20.19 2.24 -34.13
N LEU A 636 20.44 3.19 -33.22
CA LEU A 636 20.91 2.90 -31.88
C LEU A 636 19.79 3.19 -30.89
N ALA A 637 19.37 2.18 -30.13
CA ALA A 637 18.34 2.33 -29.10
C ALA A 637 18.89 1.92 -27.73
N GLU A 638 18.52 2.67 -26.70
CA GLU A 638 18.91 2.40 -25.33
C GLU A 638 17.67 2.18 -24.47
N MET A 639 17.69 1.17 -23.62
CA MET A 639 16.68 0.96 -22.60
C MET A 639 17.29 0.78 -21.22
N GLN A 640 16.54 1.18 -20.20
CA GLN A 640 16.96 1.11 -18.80
C GLN A 640 16.05 0.15 -18.04
N PHE A 641 16.66 -0.82 -17.37
CA PHE A 641 15.95 -1.83 -16.60
C PHE A 641 16.43 -1.80 -15.15
N ARG A 642 15.52 -1.64 -14.19
CA ARG A 642 15.90 -1.80 -12.78
C ARG A 642 16.17 -3.27 -12.48
N CYS A 643 17.24 -3.59 -11.76
CA CYS A 643 17.58 -4.94 -11.27
C CYS A 643 18.19 -4.85 -9.86
N GLY A 644 17.45 -5.19 -8.80
CA GLY A 644 17.88 -4.92 -7.42
C GLY A 644 17.93 -3.41 -7.11
N ASP A 645 19.01 -2.98 -6.47
CA ASP A 645 19.39 -1.60 -6.21
C ASP A 645 20.15 -0.95 -7.38
N HIS A 646 20.18 -1.63 -8.52
CA HIS A 646 20.92 -1.24 -9.70
C HIS A 646 19.99 -0.93 -10.88
N THR A 647 20.47 -0.08 -11.79
CA THR A 647 19.90 0.11 -13.12
C THR A 647 20.83 -0.50 -14.14
N VAL A 648 20.28 -1.38 -14.98
CA VAL A 648 20.95 -2.01 -16.11
C VAL A 648 20.55 -1.27 -17.37
N PHE A 649 21.50 -0.63 -18.00
CA PHE A 649 21.31 -0.04 -19.33
C PHE A 649 21.49 -1.16 -20.37
N THR A 650 20.72 -1.13 -21.45
CA THR A 650 20.84 -2.08 -22.55
C THR A 650 20.85 -1.26 -23.82
N LEU A 651 22.03 -1.19 -24.42
CA LEU A 651 22.24 -0.52 -25.69
C LEU A 651 22.14 -1.55 -26.82
N VAL A 652 21.25 -1.31 -27.77
CA VAL A 652 21.02 -2.18 -28.93
C VAL A 652 21.22 -1.39 -30.22
N LEU A 653 22.02 -1.97 -31.12
CA LEU A 653 22.20 -1.47 -32.48
C LEU A 653 21.38 -2.34 -33.42
N ILE A 654 20.42 -1.72 -34.11
CA ILE A 654 19.38 -2.35 -34.91
C ILE A 654 19.55 -1.95 -36.36
N GLN A 655 19.49 -2.88 -37.30
CA GLN A 655 19.49 -2.54 -38.73
C GLN A 655 18.06 -2.32 -39.21
N ASN A 656 17.81 -1.17 -39.82
CA ASN A 656 16.52 -0.81 -40.40
C ASN A 656 16.22 -1.72 -41.61
N PRO A 657 15.10 -2.46 -41.59
CA PRO A 657 14.77 -3.37 -42.67
C PRO A 657 14.16 -2.69 -43.91
N PHE A 658 13.82 -1.40 -43.87
CA PHE A 658 13.06 -0.74 -44.95
C PHE A 658 13.88 -0.13 -46.09
N GLY A 659 15.20 -0.30 -46.11
CA GLY A 659 16.03 -0.05 -47.29
C GLY A 659 15.73 1.27 -48.03
N ASN A 660 16.39 2.34 -47.60
CA ASN A 660 16.66 3.57 -48.36
C ASN A 660 15.45 4.49 -48.62
N GLY A 661 15.22 5.47 -47.76
CA GLY A 661 14.51 6.68 -48.21
C GLY A 661 14.07 7.64 -47.12
N GLU A 662 13.41 7.14 -46.08
CA GLU A 662 12.92 8.01 -45.01
C GLU A 662 13.90 8.01 -43.83
N PRO A 663 14.55 9.15 -43.52
CA PRO A 663 15.36 9.27 -42.32
C PRO A 663 14.46 8.99 -41.11
N TRP A 664 15.00 8.26 -40.14
CA TRP A 664 14.34 8.06 -38.87
C TRP A 664 13.88 9.41 -38.31
N VAL A 665 12.58 9.57 -38.03
CA VAL A 665 12.13 10.68 -37.18
C VAL A 665 12.53 10.30 -35.76
N GLU A 666 13.76 10.68 -35.40
CA GLU A 666 14.43 10.35 -34.15
C GLU A 666 13.69 11.00 -32.98
N THR A 667 12.73 10.26 -32.42
CA THR A 667 11.91 10.70 -31.29
C THR A 667 12.31 9.99 -30.00
N GLU A 668 12.54 10.79 -28.96
CA GLU A 668 12.58 10.42 -27.53
C GLU A 668 13.53 9.28 -27.09
N PHE A 669 14.77 9.24 -27.57
CA PHE A 669 15.82 8.48 -26.89
C PHE A 669 16.86 9.40 -26.23
N TRP A 670 17.08 9.21 -24.92
CA TRP A 670 18.02 9.98 -24.09
C TRP A 670 19.44 10.04 -24.67
N LEU A 671 19.90 8.93 -25.26
CA LEU A 671 21.21 8.82 -25.88
C LEU A 671 21.33 9.64 -27.17
N TYR A 672 20.24 9.82 -27.92
CA TYR A 672 20.25 10.58 -29.17
C TYR A 672 20.40 12.08 -28.92
N GLN A 673 19.69 12.65 -27.94
CA GLN A 673 19.86 14.05 -27.52
C GLN A 673 21.28 14.34 -27.02
N CYS A 674 21.95 13.33 -26.46
CA CYS A 674 23.36 13.38 -26.08
C CYS A 674 24.27 13.34 -27.32
N ILE A 675 24.11 12.35 -28.19
CA ILE A 675 24.95 12.12 -29.38
C ILE A 675 24.88 13.29 -30.38
N THR A 676 23.69 13.85 -30.64
CA THR A 676 23.53 15.01 -31.55
C THR A 676 24.20 16.29 -31.05
N ARG A 677 24.34 16.47 -29.73
CA ARG A 677 25.08 17.59 -29.14
C ARG A 677 26.61 17.43 -29.18
N ILE A 678 27.09 16.22 -29.46
CA ILE A 678 28.53 15.89 -29.48
C ILE A 678 29.05 15.82 -30.91
N LEU A 679 28.23 15.33 -31.84
CA LEU A 679 28.59 15.17 -33.25
C LEU A 679 28.26 16.39 -34.12
N GLY A 680 27.49 17.36 -33.60
CA GLY A 680 27.27 18.67 -34.21
C GLY A 680 27.97 19.75 -33.40
#